data_AF-A0A1Q3ZLH9-F1
#
_entry.id   AF-A0A1Q3ZLH9-F1
#
_cell.length_a   1.000
_cell.length_b   1.000
_cell.length_c   1.000
_cell.angle_alpha   90.00
_cell.angle_beta   90.00
_cell.angle_gamma   90.00
#
_symmetry.space_group_name_H-M   'P 1'
#
loop_
_entity.id
_entity.type
_entity.pdbx_description
1 polymer ?
#
loop_
_entity_poly.entity_id
_entity_poly.type
_entity_poly.pdbx_seq_one_letter_code
_entity_poly.pdbx_strand_id
1 'polypeptide(L)'
;MDGVKDWYNVQKDVFCFSFTDNSKYTGQLPPCVDTIIYYSNSYSQFNEVHFKGSYGTSSRMSFVDYITSLNRFKTLAYALSKTTNSYAHREFFQTDDVLMITFNNPSLSSGEISAFADKYELEMVYAPDPSLPSGVSWAYSFKMKKSLKDKYRTSVGLAKTLNEHEVSLVKYADPDTYTVKPLSCDPVDEMNSFYQNINGSWFLHNDGGTIWQGKSGTAGADAHICDCWGEGATGQGIKIGVIDHYGFQLSHPDFVNANIPYTINMIVSPPDTLFSDFLYNNELSSHSMQVTGVIAAQPDNLTATDGYAVGGAYNATVIPYLCGIPKPFNSDANREPIKNAIQKAATDNCDVLNISLSISTPGMLSSQLYNATIGGRPDPNNPSLKRGMVVVAGTGNDNRQLGTVSTQNVVTFPANQNYTIGVGWSNPDDYRASPNAPGGAWGLTATGSDYGNSTLNFDVVAPGIIIRTTDLINSSSNGYKVERGASLATPVVSSIVAMILQKRPDLTYQQVKEVIRNGAEKVHSTDNGGIYNYNMGQPGFNVEMFYGRVNCFNSLKIAETLGVKENTREIKTIIRDNYDGSFIITTPQNQELKTVAVYDLSGKLLTKETTNKEAAFKVDLSNYGKGMYLLKIYDAAGNSFTTKLMR
;
A
#
# COMPACT_ATOMS: atom_id res chain seq x y z
N MET A 1 26.78 5.01 -12.58
CA MET A 1 26.30 5.59 -11.29
C MET A 1 26.50 7.11 -11.32
N ASP A 2 25.46 7.88 -11.67
CA ASP A 2 25.52 9.29 -12.11
C ASP A 2 24.45 10.22 -11.48
N GLY A 3 23.28 9.72 -11.09
CA GLY A 3 22.39 10.33 -10.10
C GLY A 3 21.59 11.56 -10.47
N VAL A 4 20.28 11.34 -10.53
CA VAL A 4 19.28 12.15 -9.83
C VAL A 4 18.31 11.21 -9.10
N LYS A 5 18.15 11.45 -7.79
CA LYS A 5 17.19 10.90 -6.78
C LYS A 5 17.18 9.38 -6.51
N ASP A 6 17.29 9.07 -5.22
CA ASP A 6 17.34 7.76 -4.55
C ASP A 6 18.60 6.91 -4.80
N TRP A 7 19.75 7.41 -4.34
CA TRP A 7 20.96 6.61 -4.25
C TRP A 7 20.90 5.62 -3.08
N TYR A 8 21.11 4.34 -3.41
CA TYR A 8 21.36 3.28 -2.45
C TYR A 8 22.83 2.85 -2.50
N ASN A 9 23.45 2.73 -1.33
CA ASN A 9 24.69 2.00 -1.12
C ASN A 9 24.40 0.50 -1.09
N VAL A 10 25.34 -0.33 -1.53
CA VAL A 10 25.31 -1.75 -1.17
C VAL A 10 25.56 -1.86 0.34
N GLN A 11 24.66 -2.52 1.07
CA GLN A 11 24.79 -2.78 2.50
C GLN A 11 25.92 -3.79 2.73
N LYS A 12 27.09 -3.28 3.10
CA LYS A 12 28.37 -4.04 3.17
C LYS A 12 28.40 -5.23 4.14
N ASP A 13 27.43 -5.34 5.02
CA ASP A 13 27.33 -6.36 6.06
C ASP A 13 26.02 -7.16 6.01
N VAL A 14 25.25 -7.06 4.91
CA VAL A 14 24.04 -7.86 4.68
C VAL A 14 24.05 -8.48 3.29
N PHE A 15 23.74 -9.77 3.21
CA PHE A 15 23.62 -10.52 1.96
C PHE A 15 22.39 -11.42 2.00
N CYS A 16 21.68 -11.51 0.88
CA CYS A 16 20.54 -12.41 0.73
C CYS A 16 20.90 -13.54 -0.24
N PHE A 17 20.43 -14.75 0.04
CA PHE A 17 20.57 -15.89 -0.88
C PHE A 17 19.41 -16.85 -0.78
N SER A 18 19.15 -17.61 -1.83
CA SER A 18 18.14 -18.67 -1.82
C SER A 18 18.72 -20.01 -2.24
N PHE A 19 18.04 -21.08 -1.84
CA PHE A 19 18.33 -22.44 -2.29
C PHE A 19 17.30 -22.93 -3.30
N THR A 20 17.67 -23.93 -4.10
CA THR A 20 16.81 -24.52 -5.13
C THR A 20 15.59 -25.21 -4.54
N ASP A 21 15.70 -25.70 -3.31
CA ASP A 21 14.61 -26.29 -2.52
C ASP A 21 13.89 -25.25 -1.65
N ASN A 22 14.23 -23.97 -1.81
CA ASN A 22 13.75 -22.85 -1.00
C ASN A 22 13.91 -23.10 0.51
N SER A 23 14.94 -23.84 0.94
CA SER A 23 15.11 -24.18 2.35
C SER A 23 15.86 -23.11 3.17
N LYS A 24 15.62 -23.14 4.49
CA LYS A 24 16.43 -22.45 5.48
C LYS A 24 17.87 -23.00 5.51
N TYR A 25 18.84 -22.12 5.69
CA TYR A 25 20.21 -22.51 5.99
C TYR A 25 20.32 -23.08 7.41
N THR A 26 20.84 -24.31 7.48
CA THR A 26 21.02 -25.07 8.74
C THR A 26 22.47 -25.46 9.01
N GLY A 27 23.42 -24.95 8.21
CA GLY A 27 24.84 -25.22 8.37
C GLY A 27 25.47 -24.47 9.56
N GLN A 28 26.73 -24.77 9.86
CA GLN A 28 27.47 -24.10 10.92
C GLN A 28 27.82 -22.66 10.51
N LEU A 29 27.52 -21.69 11.38
CA LEU A 29 27.86 -20.29 11.14
C LEU A 29 29.36 -20.05 11.41
N PRO A 30 30.12 -19.46 10.47
CA PRO A 30 31.50 -19.07 10.73
C PRO A 30 31.57 -17.85 11.67
N PRO A 31 32.72 -17.58 12.32
CA PRO A 31 32.84 -16.50 13.30
C PRO A 31 32.50 -15.09 12.79
N CYS A 32 32.59 -14.86 11.47
CA CYS A 32 32.29 -13.59 10.83
C CYS A 32 30.79 -13.30 10.68
N VAL A 33 29.93 -14.32 10.78
CA VAL A 33 28.47 -14.18 10.70
C VAL A 33 27.91 -13.93 12.11
N ASP A 34 27.03 -12.96 12.23
CA ASP A 34 26.27 -12.71 13.45
C ASP A 34 25.02 -13.57 13.49
N THR A 35 24.17 -13.41 12.49
CA THR A 35 22.87 -14.07 12.40
C THR A 35 22.54 -14.43 10.96
N ILE A 36 21.74 -15.48 10.79
CA ILE A 36 21.04 -15.75 9.53
C ILE A 36 19.55 -15.80 9.83
N ILE A 37 18.78 -14.98 9.14
CA ILE A 37 17.32 -14.94 9.21
C ILE A 37 16.79 -15.63 7.96
N TYR A 38 15.78 -16.48 8.12
CA TYR A 38 15.11 -17.12 7.00
C TYR A 38 13.71 -16.56 6.88
N TYR A 39 13.41 -16.00 5.72
CA TYR A 39 12.11 -15.46 5.37
C TYR A 39 11.40 -16.45 4.45
N SER A 40 10.14 -16.72 4.76
CA SER A 40 9.29 -17.66 4.02
C SER A 40 7.87 -17.17 4.03
N ASN A 41 7.50 -16.37 3.03
CA ASN A 41 6.12 -16.04 2.74
C ASN A 41 5.69 -16.66 1.40
N SER A 42 4.46 -16.38 0.98
CA SER A 42 3.86 -16.89 -0.26
C SER A 42 4.51 -16.35 -1.55
N TYR A 43 5.38 -15.33 -1.46
CA TYR A 43 6.00 -14.64 -2.60
C TYR A 43 7.53 -14.76 -2.66
N SER A 44 8.21 -14.89 -1.52
CA SER A 44 9.67 -14.97 -1.45
C SER A 44 10.16 -15.88 -0.32
N GLN A 45 11.17 -16.69 -0.64
CA GLN A 45 11.84 -17.62 0.27
C GLN A 45 13.35 -17.44 0.15
N PHE A 46 13.99 -16.85 1.15
CA PHE A 46 15.41 -16.53 1.13
C PHE A 46 16.02 -16.45 2.53
N ASN A 47 17.33 -16.56 2.58
CA ASN A 47 18.16 -16.45 3.77
C ASN A 47 18.90 -15.12 3.73
N GLU A 48 18.80 -14.36 4.81
CA GLU A 48 19.48 -13.08 5.02
C GLU A 48 20.62 -13.27 6.03
N VAL A 49 21.84 -12.96 5.62
CA VAL A 49 23.05 -13.08 6.43
C VAL A 49 23.46 -11.72 6.93
N HIS A 50 23.66 -11.60 8.25
CA HIS A 50 24.27 -10.44 8.88
C HIS A 50 25.71 -10.73 9.27
N PHE A 51 26.63 -9.84 8.89
CA PHE A 51 28.05 -9.99 9.21
C PHE A 51 28.47 -9.07 10.35
N LYS A 52 29.30 -9.58 11.25
CA LYS A 52 29.86 -8.79 12.36
C LYS A 52 30.78 -7.70 11.83
N GLY A 53 30.56 -6.47 12.31
CA GLY A 53 31.35 -5.29 11.94
C GLY A 53 32.86 -5.44 12.17
N SER A 54 33.27 -6.27 13.14
CA SER A 54 34.67 -6.51 13.52
C SER A 54 35.49 -7.34 12.53
N TYR A 55 34.85 -8.02 11.57
CA TYR A 55 35.52 -8.86 10.57
C TYR A 55 35.64 -8.13 9.23
N GLY A 56 36.80 -8.24 8.57
CA GLY A 56 37.08 -7.63 7.26
C GLY A 56 36.39 -8.31 6.07
N THR A 57 36.37 -7.62 4.92
CA THR A 57 35.68 -8.06 3.69
C THR A 57 36.08 -9.46 3.23
N SER A 58 37.37 -9.82 3.32
CA SER A 58 37.86 -11.14 2.89
C SER A 58 37.17 -12.29 3.63
N SER A 59 37.01 -12.18 4.96
CA SER A 59 36.35 -13.23 5.77
C SER A 59 34.86 -13.36 5.46
N ARG A 60 34.20 -12.25 5.09
CA ARG A 60 32.78 -12.26 4.69
C ARG A 60 32.61 -12.89 3.31
N MET A 61 33.47 -12.50 2.37
CA MET A 61 33.47 -13.06 1.02
C MET A 61 33.76 -14.55 0.99
N SER A 62 34.63 -15.08 1.87
CA SER A 62 34.83 -16.53 1.98
C SER A 62 33.55 -17.29 2.33
N PHE A 63 32.67 -16.71 3.16
CA PHE A 63 31.38 -17.34 3.46
C PHE A 63 30.40 -17.23 2.28
N VAL A 64 30.38 -16.08 1.58
CA VAL A 64 29.60 -15.92 0.34
C VAL A 64 30.05 -16.95 -0.71
N ASP A 65 31.36 -17.08 -0.93
CA ASP A 65 31.94 -18.06 -1.86
C ASP A 65 31.54 -19.49 -1.49
N TYR A 66 31.62 -19.84 -0.19
CA TYR A 66 31.15 -21.12 0.32
C TYR A 66 29.66 -21.36 -0.01
N ILE A 67 28.77 -20.40 0.29
CA ILE A 67 27.34 -20.53 0.00
C ILE A 67 27.10 -20.72 -1.49
N THR A 68 27.76 -19.92 -2.34
CA THR A 68 27.62 -20.01 -3.80
C THR A 68 28.18 -21.31 -4.39
N SER A 69 29.08 -22.01 -3.67
CA SER A 69 29.62 -23.32 -4.09
C SER A 69 28.69 -24.50 -3.83
N LEU A 70 27.64 -24.32 -3.03
CA LEU A 70 26.71 -25.39 -2.68
C LEU A 70 25.90 -25.82 -3.91
N ASN A 71 25.72 -27.13 -4.10
CA ASN A 71 24.93 -27.69 -5.22
C ASN A 71 23.47 -27.21 -5.26
N ARG A 72 22.92 -26.87 -4.10
CA ARG A 72 21.57 -26.34 -3.90
C ARG A 72 21.49 -24.82 -3.96
N PHE A 73 22.60 -24.11 -4.20
CA PHE A 73 22.58 -22.67 -4.37
C PHE A 73 21.73 -22.27 -5.57
N LYS A 74 20.88 -21.26 -5.40
CA LYS A 74 19.99 -20.74 -6.44
C LYS A 74 20.37 -19.32 -6.82
N THR A 75 20.31 -18.37 -5.90
CA THR A 75 20.56 -16.94 -6.18
C THR A 75 21.30 -16.25 -5.04
N LEU A 76 22.05 -15.20 -5.38
CA LEU A 76 22.69 -14.25 -4.47
C LEU A 76 22.15 -12.85 -4.77
N ALA A 77 21.85 -12.09 -3.72
CA ALA A 77 21.30 -10.75 -3.79
C ALA A 77 21.99 -9.84 -2.76
N TYR A 78 22.30 -8.61 -3.17
CA TYR A 78 22.87 -7.60 -2.27
C TYR A 78 21.74 -6.80 -1.64
N ALA A 79 21.80 -6.58 -0.33
CA ALA A 79 20.95 -5.57 0.28
C ALA A 79 21.44 -4.16 -0.10
N LEU A 80 20.50 -3.23 -0.17
CA LEU A 80 20.69 -1.82 -0.53
C LEU A 80 20.38 -0.95 0.69
N SER A 81 21.02 0.21 0.87
CA SER A 81 20.75 1.12 1.99
C SER A 81 20.95 2.56 1.59
N LYS A 82 20.16 3.49 2.14
CA LYS A 82 20.39 4.93 1.95
C LYS A 82 21.51 5.47 2.84
N THR A 83 21.99 4.69 3.83
CA THR A 83 23.06 5.07 4.76
C THR A 83 24.27 4.14 4.60
N THR A 84 25.32 4.36 5.39
CA THR A 84 26.51 3.48 5.45
C THR A 84 26.65 2.80 6.82
N ASN A 85 25.58 2.89 7.61
CA ASN A 85 25.46 2.33 8.94
C ASN A 85 25.53 0.80 8.88
N SER A 86 25.81 0.14 10.00
CA SER A 86 25.77 -1.32 10.06
C SER A 86 24.32 -1.84 10.02
N TYR A 87 24.14 -3.11 9.69
CA TYR A 87 22.83 -3.77 9.68
C TYR A 87 22.06 -3.63 11.02
N ALA A 88 22.77 -3.43 12.13
CA ALA A 88 22.17 -3.20 13.45
C ALA A 88 21.20 -2.00 13.48
N HIS A 89 21.36 -1.02 12.60
CA HIS A 89 20.46 0.12 12.49
C HIS A 89 19.18 -0.19 11.70
N ARG A 90 19.13 -1.34 11.00
CA ARG A 90 17.98 -1.81 10.21
C ARG A 90 17.51 -0.79 9.15
N GLU A 91 18.46 -0.11 8.52
CA GLU A 91 18.23 0.90 7.48
C GLU A 91 18.57 0.37 6.08
N PHE A 92 18.20 -0.88 5.78
CA PHE A 92 18.49 -1.52 4.49
C PHE A 92 17.25 -2.18 3.88
N PHE A 93 17.32 -2.43 2.58
CA PHE A 93 16.33 -3.01 1.70
C PHE A 93 16.92 -4.30 1.14
N GLN A 94 16.16 -5.39 1.16
CA GLN A 94 16.55 -6.64 0.54
C GLN A 94 16.23 -6.60 -0.95
N THR A 95 16.98 -7.36 -1.74
CA THR A 95 16.70 -7.56 -3.18
C THR A 95 16.57 -9.04 -3.49
N ASP A 96 16.15 -9.39 -4.69
CA ASP A 96 16.08 -10.76 -5.19
C ASP A 96 16.72 -10.91 -6.59
N ASP A 97 16.25 -11.88 -7.37
CA ASP A 97 16.66 -12.19 -8.73
C ASP A 97 15.77 -11.55 -9.82
N VAL A 98 14.92 -10.59 -9.45
CA VAL A 98 14.03 -9.85 -10.35
C VAL A 98 14.59 -8.44 -10.61
N LEU A 99 14.40 -7.97 -11.84
CA LEU A 99 14.69 -6.61 -12.29
C LEU A 99 13.44 -6.00 -12.91
N MET A 100 13.19 -4.73 -12.60
CA MET A 100 12.22 -3.89 -13.28
C MET A 100 12.93 -3.08 -14.35
N ILE A 101 12.51 -3.21 -15.60
CA ILE A 101 13.16 -2.57 -16.75
C ILE A 101 12.12 -1.78 -17.54
N THR A 102 12.36 -0.47 -17.65
CA THR A 102 11.60 0.43 -18.51
C THR A 102 12.44 0.75 -19.74
N PHE A 103 11.85 0.63 -20.93
CA PHE A 103 12.55 0.89 -22.20
C PHE A 103 12.31 2.31 -22.70
N ASN A 104 13.25 2.86 -23.48
CA ASN A 104 13.11 4.18 -24.08
C ASN A 104 11.97 4.24 -25.12
N ASN A 105 11.75 3.14 -25.85
CA ASN A 105 10.63 3.00 -26.78
C ASN A 105 9.41 2.44 -26.03
N PRO A 106 8.29 3.19 -25.92
CA PRO A 106 7.07 2.73 -25.25
C PRO A 106 6.29 1.67 -26.05
N SER A 107 6.68 1.38 -27.29
CA SER A 107 5.95 0.47 -28.20
C SER A 107 6.89 -0.58 -28.80
N LEU A 108 7.63 -1.31 -27.95
CA LEU A 108 8.45 -2.42 -28.40
C LEU A 108 7.59 -3.62 -28.81
N SER A 109 7.98 -4.28 -29.90
CA SER A 109 7.37 -5.54 -30.33
C SER A 109 7.77 -6.69 -29.40
N SER A 110 6.95 -7.75 -29.37
CA SER A 110 7.27 -8.96 -28.62
C SER A 110 8.59 -9.59 -29.06
N GLY A 111 8.97 -9.46 -30.34
CA GLY A 111 10.25 -9.93 -30.85
C GLY A 111 11.46 -9.16 -30.29
N GLU A 112 11.36 -7.84 -30.18
CA GLU A 112 12.42 -7.00 -29.60
C GLU A 112 12.62 -7.29 -28.11
N ILE A 113 11.52 -7.47 -27.38
CA ILE A 113 11.58 -7.80 -25.95
C ILE A 113 12.21 -9.19 -25.74
N SER A 114 11.81 -10.19 -26.53
CA SER A 114 12.41 -11.54 -26.45
C SER A 114 13.90 -11.52 -26.79
N ALA A 115 14.32 -10.77 -27.81
CA ALA A 115 15.72 -10.63 -28.18
C ALA A 115 16.55 -9.96 -27.05
N PHE A 116 15.97 -8.96 -26.37
CA PHE A 116 16.59 -8.35 -25.20
C PHE A 116 16.73 -9.34 -24.05
N ALA A 117 15.66 -10.08 -23.74
CA ALA A 117 15.65 -11.07 -22.67
C ALA A 117 16.70 -12.17 -22.92
N ASP A 118 16.81 -12.68 -24.15
CA ASP A 118 17.79 -13.71 -24.50
C ASP A 118 19.23 -13.18 -24.42
N LYS A 119 19.49 -11.95 -24.86
CA LYS A 119 20.82 -11.32 -24.77
C LYS A 119 21.34 -11.24 -23.34
N TYR A 120 20.45 -10.99 -22.39
CA TYR A 120 20.78 -10.81 -20.97
C TYR A 120 20.50 -12.04 -20.10
N GLU A 121 20.15 -13.17 -20.72
CA GLU A 121 19.76 -14.41 -20.03
C GLU A 121 18.65 -14.15 -18.98
N LEU A 122 17.65 -13.37 -19.37
CA LEU A 122 16.48 -13.04 -18.58
C LEU A 122 15.26 -13.85 -19.03
N GLU A 123 14.33 -14.04 -18.12
CA GLU A 123 12.99 -14.55 -18.34
C GLU A 123 11.99 -13.44 -17.99
N MET A 124 11.04 -13.14 -18.87
CA MET A 124 10.02 -12.14 -18.55
C MET A 124 9.02 -12.74 -17.56
N VAL A 125 8.82 -12.04 -16.44
CA VAL A 125 7.85 -12.39 -15.40
C VAL A 125 6.55 -11.63 -15.60
N TYR A 126 6.65 -10.35 -15.97
CA TYR A 126 5.49 -9.48 -16.12
C TYR A 126 5.69 -8.50 -17.27
N ALA A 127 4.65 -8.33 -18.07
CA ALA A 127 4.54 -7.29 -19.08
C ALA A 127 3.45 -6.29 -18.65
N PRO A 128 3.63 -5.00 -18.94
CA PRO A 128 2.60 -3.98 -18.75
C PRO A 128 1.27 -4.36 -19.39
N ASP A 129 0.15 -4.03 -18.72
CA ASP A 129 -1.19 -4.27 -19.24
C ASP A 129 -1.41 -3.54 -20.59
N PRO A 130 -1.89 -4.23 -21.64
CA PRO A 130 -2.11 -3.62 -22.96
C PRO A 130 -3.10 -2.44 -22.99
N SER A 131 -3.94 -2.29 -21.96
CA SER A 131 -4.87 -1.16 -21.82
C SER A 131 -4.19 0.12 -21.31
N LEU A 132 -2.94 0.03 -20.86
CA LEU A 132 -2.17 1.19 -20.43
C LEU A 132 -1.84 2.11 -21.62
N PRO A 133 -1.78 3.43 -21.40
CA PRO A 133 -1.51 4.41 -22.45
C PRO A 133 -0.30 4.05 -23.34
N SER A 134 -0.54 3.91 -24.65
CA SER A 134 0.43 3.39 -25.64
C SER A 134 1.59 4.33 -26.00
N GLY A 135 1.67 5.51 -25.37
CA GLY A 135 2.77 6.48 -25.51
C GLY A 135 3.65 6.62 -24.28
N VAL A 136 3.46 5.78 -23.27
CA VAL A 136 4.17 5.81 -21.99
C VAL A 136 4.98 4.52 -21.86
N SER A 137 6.26 4.64 -21.51
CA SER A 137 7.11 3.48 -21.26
C SER A 137 6.79 2.91 -19.89
N TRP A 138 6.19 1.73 -19.88
CA TRP A 138 5.86 1.00 -18.66
C TRP A 138 6.95 -0.04 -18.33
N ALA A 139 7.11 -0.34 -17.05
CA ALA A 139 8.13 -1.27 -16.58
C ALA A 139 7.72 -2.73 -16.85
N TYR A 140 8.64 -3.49 -17.43
CA TYR A 140 8.58 -4.94 -17.50
C TYR A 140 9.32 -5.53 -16.31
N SER A 141 8.86 -6.65 -15.78
CA SER A 141 9.60 -7.40 -14.77
C SER A 141 10.27 -8.59 -15.42
N PHE A 142 11.58 -8.72 -15.18
CA PHE A 142 12.40 -9.81 -15.69
C PHE A 142 13.09 -10.53 -14.54
N LYS A 143 13.09 -11.85 -14.57
CA LYS A 143 13.83 -12.70 -13.66
C LYS A 143 15.11 -13.18 -14.30
N MET A 144 16.17 -13.25 -13.51
CA MET A 144 17.46 -13.77 -13.94
C MET A 144 17.39 -15.29 -14.17
N LYS A 145 17.78 -15.78 -15.35
CA LYS A 145 17.87 -17.23 -15.59
C LYS A 145 19.03 -17.84 -14.81
N LYS A 146 18.88 -19.11 -14.44
CA LYS A 146 19.90 -19.89 -13.69
C LYS A 146 21.24 -20.04 -14.43
N SER A 147 21.26 -19.88 -15.76
CA SER A 147 22.46 -20.03 -16.60
C SER A 147 23.42 -18.84 -16.56
N LEU A 148 23.04 -17.75 -15.88
CA LEU A 148 23.72 -16.47 -15.96
C LEU A 148 25.21 -16.58 -15.65
N LYS A 149 26.04 -16.26 -16.66
CA LYS A 149 27.50 -16.25 -16.51
C LYS A 149 27.95 -15.24 -15.45
N ASP A 150 29.08 -15.52 -14.81
CA ASP A 150 29.67 -14.78 -13.66
C ASP A 150 29.76 -13.24 -13.78
N LYS A 151 29.61 -12.67 -14.98
CA LYS A 151 29.70 -11.21 -15.23
C LYS A 151 28.55 -10.37 -14.67
N TYR A 152 27.41 -10.96 -14.27
CA TYR A 152 26.22 -10.23 -13.81
C TYR A 152 25.63 -10.76 -12.49
N ARG A 153 26.47 -11.29 -11.59
CA ARG A 153 26.11 -12.13 -10.42
C ARG A 153 24.92 -11.72 -9.53
N THR A 154 24.40 -10.51 -9.61
CA THR A 154 23.25 -10.03 -8.81
C THR A 154 22.37 -9.10 -9.63
N SER A 155 21.08 -8.99 -9.28
CA SER A 155 20.14 -8.02 -9.87
C SER A 155 20.67 -6.59 -9.80
N VAL A 156 21.27 -6.19 -8.67
CA VAL A 156 21.95 -4.89 -8.50
C VAL A 156 23.07 -4.68 -9.53
N GLY A 157 23.93 -5.69 -9.73
CA GLY A 157 25.03 -5.61 -10.70
C GLY A 157 24.55 -5.57 -12.15
N LEU A 158 23.50 -6.33 -12.48
CA LEU A 158 22.91 -6.33 -13.81
C LEU A 158 22.17 -5.02 -14.10
N ALA A 159 21.37 -4.51 -13.15
CA ALA A 159 20.71 -3.21 -13.24
C ALA A 159 21.73 -2.08 -13.50
N LYS A 160 22.84 -2.07 -12.75
CA LYS A 160 23.95 -1.13 -13.00
C LYS A 160 24.48 -1.24 -14.43
N THR A 161 24.73 -2.46 -14.91
CA THR A 161 25.25 -2.69 -16.26
C THR A 161 24.30 -2.17 -17.33
N LEU A 162 23.00 -2.46 -17.20
CA LEU A 162 21.97 -2.02 -18.14
C LEU A 162 21.87 -0.49 -18.18
N ASN A 163 21.85 0.17 -17.02
CA ASN A 163 21.82 1.63 -16.97
C ASN A 163 23.11 2.28 -17.51
N GLU A 164 24.28 1.65 -17.37
CA GLU A 164 25.56 2.24 -17.81
C GLU A 164 25.88 1.97 -19.29
N HIS A 165 25.38 0.85 -19.85
CA HIS A 165 25.81 0.37 -21.16
C HIS A 165 24.68 0.13 -22.17
N GLU A 166 23.41 0.10 -21.75
CA GLU A 166 22.25 -0.05 -22.65
C GLU A 166 21.39 1.22 -22.75
N VAL A 167 21.97 2.39 -22.47
CA VAL A 167 21.28 3.69 -22.41
C VAL A 167 20.45 4.06 -23.64
N SER A 168 20.73 3.48 -24.81
CA SER A 168 19.93 3.70 -26.02
C SER A 168 18.61 2.92 -26.01
N LEU A 169 18.57 1.76 -25.36
CA LEU A 169 17.41 0.86 -25.33
C LEU A 169 16.68 0.92 -23.99
N VAL A 170 17.43 0.86 -22.90
CA VAL A 170 16.94 0.88 -21.52
C VAL A 170 16.85 2.32 -21.04
N LYS A 171 15.68 2.72 -20.57
CA LYS A 171 15.42 4.00 -19.91
C LYS A 171 15.82 3.93 -18.44
N TYR A 172 15.34 2.88 -17.75
CA TYR A 172 15.67 2.58 -16.35
C TYR A 172 15.74 1.06 -16.16
N ALA A 173 16.68 0.60 -15.34
CA ALA A 173 16.70 -0.76 -14.83
C ALA A 173 16.95 -0.74 -13.32
N ASP A 174 16.04 -1.26 -12.53
CA ASP A 174 16.17 -1.33 -11.08
C ASP A 174 16.08 -2.78 -10.61
N PRO A 175 16.88 -3.19 -9.60
CA PRO A 175 16.62 -4.46 -8.92
C PRO A 175 15.27 -4.35 -8.21
N ASP A 176 14.54 -5.46 -8.12
CA ASP A 176 13.40 -5.49 -7.22
C ASP A 176 13.90 -5.34 -5.77
N THR A 177 13.21 -4.50 -5.01
CA THR A 177 13.54 -4.23 -3.61
C THR A 177 12.30 -4.48 -2.78
N TYR A 178 12.42 -5.31 -1.76
CA TYR A 178 11.42 -5.41 -0.72
C TYR A 178 12.06 -5.00 0.59
N THR A 179 11.39 -4.12 1.32
CA THR A 179 11.72 -3.84 2.70
C THR A 179 11.21 -4.99 3.55
N VAL A 180 12.11 -5.84 4.04
CA VAL A 180 11.90 -6.51 5.32
C VAL A 180 12.48 -5.63 6.41
N LYS A 181 11.93 -4.44 6.52
CA LYS A 181 11.93 -3.76 7.79
C LYS A 181 10.71 -4.36 8.50
N PRO A 182 10.85 -5.13 9.58
CA PRO A 182 9.92 -4.88 10.66
C PRO A 182 10.25 -3.44 11.07
N LEU A 183 9.63 -2.46 10.41
CA LEU A 183 9.21 -1.28 11.15
C LEU A 183 8.33 -1.91 12.18
N SER A 184 8.82 -1.99 13.41
CA SER A 184 8.17 -2.83 14.38
C SER A 184 6.73 -2.35 14.43
N CYS A 185 5.83 -3.19 13.92
CA CYS A 185 4.63 -3.48 14.66
C CYS A 185 5.13 -3.62 16.10
N ASP A 186 4.92 -2.58 16.91
CA ASP A 186 4.98 -2.73 18.34
C ASP A 186 3.58 -3.26 18.65
N PRO A 187 3.37 -4.59 18.60
CA PRO A 187 2.04 -5.13 18.82
C PRO A 187 1.59 -4.65 20.19
N VAL A 188 0.46 -3.97 20.20
CA VAL A 188 -0.20 -3.53 21.42
C VAL A 188 -0.61 -4.77 22.21
N ASP A 189 -0.72 -4.65 23.53
CA ASP A 189 -0.91 -5.83 24.39
C ASP A 189 -2.15 -6.66 23.99
N GLU A 190 -3.20 -5.99 23.48
CA GLU A 190 -4.41 -6.59 22.94
C GLU A 190 -4.16 -7.57 21.77
N MET A 191 -3.17 -7.30 20.92
CA MET A 191 -2.85 -8.13 19.75
C MET A 191 -2.33 -9.51 20.14
N ASN A 192 -1.67 -9.59 21.31
CA ASN A 192 -1.14 -10.83 21.88
C ASN A 192 -2.08 -11.41 22.94
N SER A 193 -3.18 -10.73 23.25
CA SER A 193 -4.12 -11.14 24.27
C SER A 193 -5.07 -12.22 23.77
N PHE A 194 -5.46 -13.11 24.67
CA PHE A 194 -6.36 -14.23 24.38
C PHE A 194 -7.56 -14.18 25.32
N TYR A 195 -8.55 -13.36 25.00
CA TYR A 195 -9.75 -13.20 25.83
C TYR A 195 -10.82 -14.20 25.40
N GLN A 196 -11.34 -14.99 26.36
CA GLN A 196 -12.34 -16.03 26.10
C GLN A 196 -11.95 -17.03 24.99
N ASN A 197 -10.66 -17.35 24.88
CA ASN A 197 -10.09 -18.23 23.85
C ASN A 197 -10.16 -17.67 22.42
N ILE A 198 -10.10 -16.34 22.26
CA ILE A 198 -10.21 -15.65 20.99
C ILE A 198 -9.11 -14.58 20.89
N ASN A 199 -8.35 -14.57 19.78
CA ASN A 199 -7.54 -13.42 19.35
C ASN A 199 -8.28 -12.73 18.20
N GLY A 200 -9.08 -11.72 18.52
CA GLY A 200 -9.93 -11.05 17.53
C GLY A 200 -9.31 -9.85 16.84
N SER A 201 -8.04 -9.56 17.14
CA SER A 201 -7.22 -8.49 16.56
C SER A 201 -6.33 -8.97 15.41
N TRP A 202 -6.44 -10.24 15.01
CA TRP A 202 -5.63 -10.85 13.96
C TRP A 202 -5.66 -10.10 12.63
N PHE A 203 -6.73 -9.34 12.34
CA PHE A 203 -6.80 -8.51 11.13
C PHE A 203 -5.74 -7.41 11.07
N LEU A 204 -5.18 -7.01 12.21
CA LEU A 204 -4.11 -6.04 12.32
C LEU A 204 -2.74 -6.68 12.13
N HIS A 205 -2.58 -7.88 12.71
CA HIS A 205 -1.38 -8.71 12.69
C HIS A 205 -1.73 -10.16 13.03
N ASN A 206 -1.46 -11.09 12.12
CA ASN A 206 -1.66 -12.52 12.26
C ASN A 206 -0.29 -13.21 12.13
N ASP A 207 0.24 -13.69 13.25
CA ASP A 207 1.53 -14.35 13.34
C ASP A 207 1.46 -15.88 13.11
N GLY A 208 0.26 -16.40 12.77
CA GLY A 208 -0.01 -17.83 12.67
C GLY A 208 -0.32 -18.51 14.02
N GLY A 209 -0.48 -17.71 15.07
CA GLY A 209 -0.91 -18.16 16.38
C GLY A 209 -2.37 -18.62 16.42
N THR A 210 -2.80 -19.06 17.60
CA THR A 210 -4.20 -19.43 17.83
C THR A 210 -5.10 -18.20 17.71
N ILE A 211 -6.24 -18.33 17.05
CA ILE A 211 -7.23 -17.24 16.83
C ILE A 211 -8.58 -17.57 17.44
N TRP A 212 -9.05 -18.83 17.31
CA TRP A 212 -10.40 -19.20 17.75
C TRP A 212 -10.43 -20.62 18.31
N GLN A 213 -10.70 -20.76 19.62
CA GLN A 213 -10.95 -22.06 20.26
C GLN A 213 -9.87 -23.13 19.96
N GLY A 214 -8.60 -22.73 19.97
CA GLY A 214 -7.48 -23.64 19.66
C GLY A 214 -7.15 -23.79 18.18
N LYS A 215 -7.94 -23.21 17.26
CA LYS A 215 -7.61 -23.15 15.82
C LYS A 215 -6.66 -21.99 15.55
N SER A 216 -5.54 -22.29 14.88
CA SER A 216 -4.55 -21.30 14.43
C SER A 216 -4.84 -20.77 13.04
N GLY A 217 -4.49 -19.51 12.81
CA GLY A 217 -4.53 -18.90 11.47
C GLY A 217 -3.25 -19.15 10.68
N THR A 218 -3.22 -18.62 9.46
CA THR A 218 -2.02 -18.59 8.61
C THR A 218 -1.24 -17.30 8.86
N ALA A 219 0.06 -17.40 9.13
CA ALA A 219 0.89 -16.21 9.34
C ALA A 219 0.89 -15.28 8.12
N GLY A 220 0.74 -13.98 8.35
CA GLY A 220 0.60 -12.96 7.31
C GLY A 220 -0.77 -12.93 6.63
N ALA A 221 -1.73 -13.78 7.04
CA ALA A 221 -3.12 -13.69 6.58
C ALA A 221 -3.87 -12.60 7.36
N ASP A 222 -3.50 -11.33 7.12
CA ASP A 222 -4.04 -10.14 7.77
C ASP A 222 -3.98 -8.92 6.84
N ALA A 223 -4.40 -7.74 7.30
CA ALA A 223 -4.42 -6.53 6.46
C ALA A 223 -3.10 -5.74 6.45
N HIS A 224 -2.05 -6.22 7.14
CA HIS A 224 -0.77 -5.55 7.37
C HIS A 224 -0.91 -4.14 7.97
N ILE A 225 -1.94 -3.93 8.78
CA ILE A 225 -2.18 -2.62 9.41
C ILE A 225 -1.06 -2.27 10.39
N CYS A 226 -0.58 -3.24 11.16
CA CYS A 226 0.49 -2.99 12.12
C CYS A 226 1.80 -2.54 11.44
N ASP A 227 2.08 -3.02 10.22
CA ASP A 227 3.23 -2.58 9.42
C ASP A 227 3.10 -1.10 9.00
N CYS A 228 1.89 -0.63 8.69
CA CYS A 228 1.60 0.78 8.45
C CYS A 228 1.77 1.65 9.71
N TRP A 229 1.43 1.12 10.89
CA TRP A 229 1.70 1.83 12.14
C TRP A 229 3.20 2.02 12.36
N GLY A 230 4.01 1.02 12.03
CA GLY A 230 5.47 1.12 12.02
C GLY A 230 5.99 2.22 11.09
N GLU A 231 5.25 2.58 10.03
CA GLU A 231 5.54 3.74 9.16
C GLU A 231 5.02 5.07 9.70
N GLY A 232 4.49 5.09 10.93
CA GLY A 232 3.85 6.25 11.54
C GLY A 232 2.55 6.66 10.85
N ALA A 233 1.86 5.71 10.19
CA ALA A 233 0.55 5.92 9.59
C ALA A 233 -0.53 5.30 10.50
N THR A 234 -1.32 6.13 11.16
CA THR A 234 -2.33 5.75 12.17
C THR A 234 -3.71 6.34 11.87
N GLY A 235 -3.85 7.00 10.71
CA GLY A 235 -5.04 7.75 10.31
C GLY A 235 -5.10 9.18 10.84
N GLN A 236 -4.05 9.65 11.51
CA GLN A 236 -4.01 10.98 12.13
C GLN A 236 -4.35 12.09 11.13
N GLY A 237 -5.27 12.98 11.53
CA GLY A 237 -5.67 14.15 10.73
C GLY A 237 -6.68 13.83 9.62
N ILE A 238 -7.08 12.58 9.45
CA ILE A 238 -8.10 12.16 8.48
C ILE A 238 -9.45 11.99 9.16
N LYS A 239 -10.52 12.44 8.50
CA LYS A 239 -11.90 12.30 8.95
C LYS A 239 -12.62 11.17 8.23
N ILE A 240 -13.18 10.22 8.98
CA ILE A 240 -13.94 9.10 8.45
C ILE A 240 -15.40 9.23 8.90
N GLY A 241 -16.31 9.36 7.94
CA GLY A 241 -17.75 9.29 8.21
C GLY A 241 -18.25 7.84 8.15
N VAL A 242 -18.85 7.35 9.22
CA VAL A 242 -19.43 6.00 9.30
C VAL A 242 -20.94 6.12 9.14
N ILE A 243 -21.47 5.76 7.97
CA ILE A 243 -22.92 5.76 7.71
C ILE A 243 -23.45 4.37 8.03
N ASP A 244 -24.13 4.25 9.17
CA ASP A 244 -24.55 2.95 9.71
C ASP A 244 -25.85 3.08 10.54
N HIS A 245 -26.19 2.09 11.35
CA HIS A 245 -27.42 2.04 12.14
C HIS A 245 -27.20 1.56 13.59
N TYR A 246 -28.26 1.66 14.39
CA TYR A 246 -28.34 1.23 15.78
C TYR A 246 -27.57 2.10 16.79
N GLY A 247 -27.51 1.63 18.04
CA GLY A 247 -27.02 2.40 19.18
C GLY A 247 -25.51 2.66 19.15
N PHE A 248 -25.11 3.69 19.86
CA PHE A 248 -23.72 4.12 20.01
C PHE A 248 -23.48 4.71 21.41
N GLN A 249 -22.37 4.37 22.06
CA GLN A 249 -21.98 4.94 23.35
C GLN A 249 -20.56 5.49 23.30
N LEU A 250 -20.39 6.81 23.34
CA LEU A 250 -19.08 7.45 23.47
C LEU A 250 -18.50 7.26 24.88
N SER A 251 -19.34 6.96 25.87
CA SER A 251 -18.90 6.60 27.22
C SER A 251 -18.17 5.25 27.30
N HIS A 252 -18.11 4.48 26.21
CA HIS A 252 -17.37 3.22 26.16
C HIS A 252 -15.86 3.44 26.39
N PRO A 253 -15.16 2.61 27.19
CA PRO A 253 -13.74 2.80 27.51
C PRO A 253 -12.86 3.07 26.29
N ASP A 254 -13.02 2.30 25.21
CA ASP A 254 -12.23 2.48 23.97
C ASP A 254 -12.55 3.76 23.18
N PHE A 255 -13.60 4.49 23.54
CA PHE A 255 -14.03 5.71 22.86
C PHE A 255 -13.86 6.98 23.69
N VAL A 256 -13.70 6.89 25.01
CA VAL A 256 -13.46 8.05 25.88
C VAL A 256 -12.22 8.85 25.44
N ASN A 257 -11.18 8.16 24.97
CA ASN A 257 -9.95 8.78 24.48
C ASN A 257 -9.82 8.74 22.94
N ALA A 258 -10.83 8.22 22.23
CA ALA A 258 -10.81 8.19 20.77
C ALA A 258 -11.23 9.54 20.19
N ASN A 259 -10.81 9.82 18.96
CA ASN A 259 -11.19 11.03 18.22
C ASN A 259 -12.60 10.89 17.62
N ILE A 260 -13.61 10.66 18.47
CA ILE A 260 -15.02 10.52 18.09
C ILE A 260 -15.79 11.66 18.76
N PRO A 261 -15.88 12.84 18.13
CA PRO A 261 -16.31 14.05 18.82
C PRO A 261 -17.79 14.04 19.22
N TYR A 262 -18.61 13.32 18.47
CA TYR A 262 -20.05 13.18 18.68
C TYR A 262 -20.60 12.12 17.72
N THR A 263 -21.84 11.72 17.94
CA THR A 263 -22.63 10.96 16.95
C THR A 263 -23.77 11.83 16.40
N ILE A 264 -24.14 11.60 15.14
CA ILE A 264 -25.20 12.34 14.46
C ILE A 264 -26.35 11.38 14.14
N ASN A 265 -27.54 11.66 14.68
CA ASN A 265 -28.74 10.89 14.34
C ASN A 265 -29.48 11.54 13.17
N MET A 266 -29.70 10.77 12.11
CA MET A 266 -30.30 11.22 10.86
C MET A 266 -31.81 10.94 10.78
N ILE A 267 -32.40 10.33 11.82
CA ILE A 267 -33.79 9.85 11.84
C ILE A 267 -34.70 10.75 12.69
N VAL A 268 -34.13 11.50 13.64
CA VAL A 268 -34.88 12.47 14.45
C VAL A 268 -35.11 13.75 13.67
N SER A 269 -36.16 14.51 14.02
CA SER A 269 -36.44 15.83 13.45
C SER A 269 -36.07 16.92 14.47
N PRO A 270 -35.16 17.86 14.14
CA PRO A 270 -34.44 17.97 12.87
C PRO A 270 -33.37 16.87 12.69
N PRO A 271 -33.18 16.37 11.45
CA PRO A 271 -32.05 15.49 11.15
C PRO A 271 -30.76 16.29 11.40
N ASP A 272 -29.74 15.65 11.98
CA ASP A 272 -28.48 16.26 12.46
C ASP A 272 -28.43 16.59 13.95
N THR A 273 -29.25 15.91 14.77
CA THR A 273 -29.14 16.05 16.23
C THR A 273 -27.88 15.33 16.72
N LEU A 274 -27.05 16.05 17.49
CA LEU A 274 -25.82 15.54 18.09
C LEU A 274 -26.10 14.81 19.40
N PHE A 275 -25.49 13.64 19.59
CA PHE A 275 -25.60 12.86 20.82
C PHE A 275 -24.21 12.51 21.36
N SER A 276 -24.08 12.57 22.69
CA SER A 276 -22.95 11.99 23.41
C SER A 276 -23.10 10.48 23.52
N ASP A 277 -24.25 10.00 23.98
CA ASP A 277 -24.64 8.59 23.93
C ASP A 277 -26.02 8.47 23.28
N PHE A 278 -26.22 7.45 22.45
CA PHE A 278 -27.48 7.15 21.81
C PHE A 278 -27.82 5.66 21.96
N LEU A 279 -28.72 5.37 22.89
CA LEU A 279 -29.32 4.04 23.07
C LEU A 279 -30.70 4.02 22.41
N TYR A 280 -30.94 3.05 21.55
CA TYR A 280 -32.24 2.91 20.88
C TYR A 280 -33.14 1.92 21.63
N ASN A 281 -34.30 2.38 22.13
CA ASN A 281 -35.43 1.58 22.65
C ASN A 281 -35.09 0.40 23.59
N ASN A 282 -34.01 0.46 24.38
CA ASN A 282 -33.51 -0.65 25.21
C ASN A 282 -33.13 -1.92 24.42
N GLU A 283 -33.01 -1.85 23.09
CA GLU A 283 -32.48 -2.95 22.28
C GLU A 283 -30.95 -2.85 22.22
N LEU A 284 -30.28 -3.94 22.59
CA LEU A 284 -28.81 -4.05 22.65
C LEU A 284 -28.21 -4.26 21.25
N SER A 285 -28.61 -3.46 20.26
CA SER A 285 -28.06 -3.50 18.91
C SER A 285 -27.14 -2.31 18.67
N SER A 286 -25.96 -2.57 18.09
CA SER A 286 -24.81 -1.67 18.16
C SER A 286 -23.92 -1.69 16.92
N HIS A 287 -24.47 -2.06 15.76
CA HIS A 287 -23.68 -2.30 14.55
C HIS A 287 -22.81 -1.10 14.16
N SER A 288 -23.32 0.14 14.24
CA SER A 288 -22.49 1.35 14.03
C SER A 288 -21.31 1.43 15.01
N MET A 289 -21.54 1.07 16.26
CA MET A 289 -20.52 1.00 17.30
C MET A 289 -19.46 -0.06 16.96
N GLN A 290 -19.88 -1.26 16.55
CA GLN A 290 -19.01 -2.35 16.15
C GLN A 290 -18.13 -1.97 14.94
N VAL A 291 -18.72 -1.33 13.93
CA VAL A 291 -17.98 -0.84 12.75
C VAL A 291 -16.97 0.23 13.16
N THR A 292 -17.37 1.15 14.04
CA THR A 292 -16.50 2.22 14.53
C THR A 292 -15.36 1.68 15.40
N GLY A 293 -15.60 0.63 16.19
CA GLY A 293 -14.55 -0.02 16.99
C GLY A 293 -13.42 -0.60 16.14
N VAL A 294 -13.72 -1.19 14.98
CA VAL A 294 -12.71 -1.69 14.03
C VAL A 294 -11.85 -0.54 13.46
N ILE A 295 -12.37 0.68 13.43
CA ILE A 295 -11.63 1.86 12.95
C ILE A 295 -10.86 2.55 14.08
N ALA A 296 -11.53 2.82 15.20
CA ALA A 296 -11.13 3.87 16.14
C ALA A 296 -11.00 3.44 17.61
N ALA A 297 -11.25 2.17 17.95
CA ALA A 297 -11.00 1.70 19.31
C ALA A 297 -9.53 1.98 19.68
N GLN A 298 -9.31 2.62 20.84
CA GLN A 298 -7.95 2.98 21.25
C GLN A 298 -7.14 1.73 21.60
N PRO A 299 -5.91 1.58 21.08
CA PRO A 299 -4.99 0.57 21.55
C PRO A 299 -4.55 0.81 23.00
N ASP A 300 -3.99 -0.22 23.63
CA ASP A 300 -3.44 -0.19 24.99
C ASP A 300 -4.43 0.31 26.05
N ASN A 301 -5.72 0.01 25.86
CA ASN A 301 -6.80 0.38 26.77
C ASN A 301 -7.17 -0.79 27.70
N LEU A 302 -6.16 -1.48 28.22
CA LEU A 302 -6.36 -2.62 29.11
C LEU A 302 -6.70 -2.16 30.53
N THR A 303 -7.97 -2.30 30.90
CA THR A 303 -8.30 -2.58 32.30
C THR A 303 -8.42 -4.09 32.45
N ALA A 304 -7.71 -4.67 33.43
CA ALA A 304 -7.45 -6.12 33.57
C ALA A 304 -8.70 -7.02 33.76
N THR A 305 -9.91 -6.49 33.61
CA THR A 305 -11.19 -7.16 33.83
C THR A 305 -12.18 -7.07 32.66
N ASP A 306 -11.95 -6.20 31.68
CA ASP A 306 -12.87 -5.97 30.57
C ASP A 306 -12.34 -6.56 29.26
N GLY A 307 -13.25 -6.82 28.32
CA GLY A 307 -12.85 -7.18 26.96
C GLY A 307 -11.97 -6.09 26.33
N TYR A 308 -11.39 -6.38 25.18
CA TYR A 308 -10.63 -5.39 24.42
C TYR A 308 -11.07 -5.32 22.96
N ALA A 309 -10.81 -4.19 22.31
CA ALA A 309 -10.87 -4.00 20.86
C ALA A 309 -9.74 -3.05 20.45
N VAL A 310 -9.32 -3.14 19.20
CA VAL A 310 -8.25 -2.29 18.67
C VAL A 310 -8.66 -1.78 17.30
N GLY A 311 -8.66 -0.47 17.12
CA GLY A 311 -9.00 0.19 15.88
C GLY A 311 -7.81 0.24 14.93
N GLY A 312 -8.04 -0.01 13.64
CA GLY A 312 -6.99 0.09 12.63
C GLY A 312 -6.43 1.51 12.50
N ALA A 313 -7.30 2.51 12.36
CA ALA A 313 -6.93 3.93 12.23
C ALA A 313 -7.27 4.71 13.50
N TYR A 314 -6.74 4.27 14.65
CA TYR A 314 -7.11 4.77 15.97
C TYR A 314 -6.87 6.27 16.20
N ASN A 315 -6.05 6.94 15.38
CA ASN A 315 -5.85 8.40 15.45
C ASN A 315 -6.73 9.19 14.45
N ALA A 316 -7.50 8.54 13.59
CA ALA A 316 -8.44 9.21 12.70
C ALA A 316 -9.60 9.82 13.49
N THR A 317 -10.14 10.94 13.01
CA THR A 317 -11.40 11.48 13.52
C THR A 317 -12.55 10.69 12.92
N VAL A 318 -13.36 10.01 13.72
CA VAL A 318 -14.49 9.22 13.22
C VAL A 318 -15.81 9.87 13.62
N ILE A 319 -16.71 10.05 12.64
CA ILE A 319 -18.03 10.65 12.86
C ILE A 319 -19.11 9.62 12.47
N PRO A 320 -19.81 9.01 13.45
CA PRO A 320 -20.93 8.12 13.19
C PRO A 320 -22.20 8.90 12.78
N TYR A 321 -22.78 8.51 11.64
CA TYR A 321 -24.06 8.99 11.12
C TYR A 321 -25.09 7.84 11.18
N LEU A 322 -26.04 7.93 12.11
CA LEU A 322 -27.00 6.86 12.41
C LEU A 322 -28.27 7.00 11.56
N CYS A 323 -28.53 6.01 10.70
CA CYS A 323 -29.56 6.04 9.65
C CYS A 323 -30.67 4.98 9.76
N GLY A 324 -30.63 4.06 10.74
CA GLY A 324 -31.59 2.95 10.84
C GLY A 324 -32.38 2.83 12.15
N ILE A 325 -33.53 2.15 12.05
CA ILE A 325 -34.43 1.73 13.14
C ILE A 325 -34.39 0.19 13.21
N PRO A 326 -34.13 -0.47 14.37
CA PRO A 326 -34.34 -1.91 14.52
C PRO A 326 -35.84 -2.25 14.62
N LYS A 327 -36.25 -3.43 14.14
CA LYS A 327 -37.58 -3.65 13.54
C LYS A 327 -38.34 -4.89 14.04
N PRO A 328 -39.67 -4.93 13.84
CA PRO A 328 -40.39 -6.15 13.44
C PRO A 328 -40.75 -6.21 11.93
N PHE A 329 -40.51 -5.15 11.13
CA PHE A 329 -40.98 -5.04 9.74
C PHE A 329 -39.91 -4.72 8.68
N ASN A 330 -39.03 -5.63 8.27
CA ASN A 330 -38.48 -5.73 6.90
C ASN A 330 -38.23 -4.44 6.06
N SER A 331 -37.74 -3.32 6.59
CA SER A 331 -37.29 -2.23 5.72
C SER A 331 -35.91 -1.80 6.14
N ASP A 332 -35.07 -1.79 5.12
CA ASP A 332 -33.79 -1.12 5.04
C ASP A 332 -33.86 0.28 5.66
N ALA A 333 -32.70 0.79 6.08
CA ALA A 333 -32.55 2.20 6.41
C ALA A 333 -33.24 3.06 5.35
N ASN A 334 -34.11 3.97 5.79
CA ASN A 334 -34.82 4.85 4.88
C ASN A 334 -33.78 5.63 4.06
N ARG A 335 -34.01 5.71 2.75
CA ARG A 335 -33.07 6.35 1.82
C ARG A 335 -32.81 7.82 2.16
N GLU A 336 -33.78 8.48 2.80
CA GLU A 336 -33.66 9.87 3.21
C GLU A 336 -32.58 10.09 4.29
N PRO A 337 -32.58 9.38 5.44
CA PRO A 337 -31.47 9.41 6.40
C PRO A 337 -30.10 9.16 5.79
N ILE A 338 -29.96 8.18 4.89
CA ILE A 338 -28.69 7.90 4.21
C ILE A 338 -28.28 9.05 3.30
N LYS A 339 -29.21 9.60 2.51
CA LYS A 339 -28.99 10.76 1.65
C LYS A 339 -28.51 11.96 2.49
N ASN A 340 -29.18 12.22 3.62
CA ASN A 340 -28.78 13.29 4.55
C ASN A 340 -27.38 13.01 5.13
N ALA A 341 -27.07 11.77 5.51
CA ALA A 341 -25.76 11.40 6.04
C ALA A 341 -24.63 11.65 5.05
N ILE A 342 -24.82 11.27 3.77
CA ILE A 342 -23.85 11.53 2.70
C ILE A 342 -23.60 13.03 2.55
N GLN A 343 -24.67 13.83 2.52
CA GLN A 343 -24.57 15.29 2.40
C GLN A 343 -23.91 15.92 3.62
N LYS A 344 -24.25 15.43 4.82
CA LYS A 344 -23.70 15.93 6.08
C LYS A 344 -22.22 15.57 6.23
N ALA A 345 -21.81 14.37 5.86
CA ALA A 345 -20.41 13.99 5.84
C ALA A 345 -19.57 14.83 4.87
N ALA A 346 -20.14 15.23 3.73
CA ALA A 346 -19.47 16.15 2.81
C ALA A 346 -19.31 17.56 3.42
N THR A 347 -20.31 18.07 4.15
CA THR A 347 -20.22 19.38 4.81
C THR A 347 -19.34 19.37 6.06
N ASP A 348 -19.24 18.23 6.75
CA ASP A 348 -18.29 18.00 7.85
C ASP A 348 -16.84 17.83 7.36
N ASN A 349 -16.64 17.83 6.04
CA ASN A 349 -15.37 17.61 5.35
C ASN A 349 -14.76 16.26 5.70
N CYS A 350 -15.57 15.20 5.77
CA CYS A 350 -15.04 13.85 5.86
C CYS A 350 -14.20 13.54 4.61
N ASP A 351 -13.09 12.84 4.79
CA ASP A 351 -12.21 12.41 3.71
C ASP A 351 -12.63 11.04 3.17
N VAL A 352 -13.15 10.19 4.05
CA VAL A 352 -13.54 8.81 3.80
C VAL A 352 -14.99 8.59 4.22
N LEU A 353 -15.76 7.84 3.44
CA LEU A 353 -17.07 7.30 3.84
C LEU A 353 -16.99 5.79 3.98
N ASN A 354 -17.23 5.29 5.18
CA ASN A 354 -17.46 3.88 5.43
C ASN A 354 -18.98 3.60 5.38
N ILE A 355 -19.40 2.70 4.48
CA ILE A 355 -20.79 2.27 4.34
C ILE A 355 -20.85 0.75 4.49
N SER A 356 -20.93 0.27 5.72
CA SER A 356 -20.95 -1.15 6.11
C SER A 356 -22.35 -1.79 5.97
N LEU A 357 -23.12 -1.38 4.95
CA LEU A 357 -24.49 -1.84 4.71
C LEU A 357 -24.81 -1.93 3.21
N SER A 358 -25.75 -2.79 2.87
CA SER A 358 -26.30 -2.89 1.51
C SER A 358 -27.64 -2.16 1.43
N ILE A 359 -27.89 -1.46 0.32
CA ILE A 359 -29.11 -0.68 0.09
C ILE A 359 -29.84 -1.27 -1.10
N SER A 360 -30.93 -1.97 -0.83
CA SER A 360 -31.72 -2.72 -1.82
C SER A 360 -32.35 -1.84 -2.92
N THR A 361 -32.65 -0.58 -2.60
CA THR A 361 -33.35 0.36 -3.50
C THR A 361 -32.60 1.69 -3.60
N PRO A 362 -31.45 1.77 -4.29
CA PRO A 362 -30.57 2.94 -4.21
C PRO A 362 -31.17 4.20 -4.84
N GLY A 363 -31.77 4.10 -6.03
CA GLY A 363 -32.19 5.21 -6.92
C GLY A 363 -31.33 6.48 -6.75
N MET A 364 -31.86 7.60 -6.21
CA MET A 364 -31.12 8.86 -6.11
C MET A 364 -29.87 8.84 -5.21
N LEU A 365 -29.67 7.80 -4.38
CA LEU A 365 -28.47 7.68 -3.56
C LEU A 365 -27.21 7.51 -4.38
N SER A 366 -27.28 6.89 -5.57
CA SER A 366 -26.13 6.77 -6.47
C SER A 366 -25.62 8.15 -6.90
N SER A 367 -26.51 9.10 -7.22
CA SER A 367 -26.08 10.45 -7.59
C SER A 367 -25.52 11.23 -6.39
N GLN A 368 -26.07 11.03 -5.19
CA GLN A 368 -25.52 11.67 -3.99
C GLN A 368 -24.13 11.17 -3.64
N LEU A 369 -23.90 9.85 -3.68
CA LEU A 369 -22.57 9.28 -3.45
C LEU A 369 -21.59 9.75 -4.52
N TYR A 370 -21.97 9.70 -5.80
CA TYR A 370 -21.12 10.21 -6.87
C TYR A 370 -20.72 11.67 -6.64
N ASN A 371 -21.67 12.53 -6.28
CA ASN A 371 -21.40 13.94 -5.96
C ASN A 371 -20.44 14.11 -4.77
N ALA A 372 -20.58 13.31 -3.71
CA ALA A 372 -19.63 13.32 -2.59
C ALA A 372 -18.23 12.86 -3.03
N THR A 373 -18.17 11.84 -3.90
CA THR A 373 -16.92 11.31 -4.42
C THR A 373 -16.20 12.24 -5.39
N ILE A 374 -16.89 13.09 -6.16
CA ILE A 374 -16.23 14.04 -7.06
C ILE A 374 -16.09 15.46 -6.49
N GLY A 375 -17.01 15.86 -5.61
CA GLY A 375 -17.14 17.24 -5.12
C GLY A 375 -16.76 17.42 -3.65
N GLY A 376 -16.66 16.33 -2.89
CA GLY A 376 -16.20 16.34 -1.50
C GLY A 376 -14.68 16.40 -1.38
N ARG A 377 -14.18 16.57 -0.15
CA ARG A 377 -12.76 16.71 0.22
C ARG A 377 -11.97 17.75 -0.60
N PRO A 378 -11.70 18.94 -0.05
CA PRO A 378 -10.89 19.95 -0.73
C PRO A 378 -9.44 19.48 -0.91
N ASP A 379 -8.78 19.97 -1.94
CA ASP A 379 -7.33 19.80 -2.11
C ASP A 379 -6.57 20.59 -1.03
N PRO A 380 -5.61 19.97 -0.33
CA PRO A 380 -4.84 20.63 0.73
C PRO A 380 -4.01 21.82 0.26
N ASN A 381 -3.59 21.84 -1.01
CA ASN A 381 -2.75 22.88 -1.61
C ASN A 381 -3.56 23.90 -2.41
N ASN A 382 -4.81 23.59 -2.77
CA ASN A 382 -5.70 24.52 -3.45
C ASN A 382 -7.18 24.21 -3.13
N PRO A 383 -7.76 24.80 -2.08
CA PRO A 383 -9.13 24.48 -1.62
C PRO A 383 -10.25 24.68 -2.65
N SER A 384 -9.98 25.39 -3.76
CA SER A 384 -10.90 25.51 -4.91
C SER A 384 -11.01 24.24 -5.75
N LEU A 385 -10.01 23.35 -5.68
CA LEU A 385 -10.02 22.02 -6.30
C LEU A 385 -10.56 20.98 -5.30
N LYS A 386 -11.18 19.92 -5.84
CA LYS A 386 -11.73 18.80 -5.06
C LYS A 386 -10.96 17.53 -5.39
N ARG A 387 -10.57 16.79 -4.35
CA ARG A 387 -9.91 15.49 -4.46
C ARG A 387 -10.89 14.33 -4.33
N GLY A 388 -12.09 14.61 -3.82
CA GLY A 388 -13.15 13.63 -3.73
C GLY A 388 -13.07 12.78 -2.47
N MET A 389 -14.22 12.51 -1.87
CA MET A 389 -14.32 11.59 -0.73
C MET A 389 -14.10 10.15 -1.21
N VAL A 390 -13.32 9.38 -0.47
CA VAL A 390 -13.11 7.95 -0.77
C VAL A 390 -14.26 7.17 -0.14
N VAL A 391 -15.07 6.50 -0.97
CA VAL A 391 -16.20 5.69 -0.49
C VAL A 391 -15.77 4.25 -0.41
N VAL A 392 -16.03 3.57 0.70
CA VAL A 392 -15.71 2.15 0.95
C VAL A 392 -16.98 1.44 1.40
N ALA A 393 -17.31 0.30 0.79
CA ALA A 393 -18.54 -0.44 1.09
C ALA A 393 -18.42 -1.94 0.91
N GLY A 394 -19.16 -2.70 1.74
CA GLY A 394 -19.11 -4.16 1.77
C GLY A 394 -19.94 -4.84 0.67
N THR A 395 -19.42 -5.94 0.10
CA THR A 395 -20.11 -6.65 -1.00
C THR A 395 -21.36 -7.43 -0.60
N GLY A 396 -21.44 -7.89 0.65
CA GLY A 396 -22.58 -8.68 1.16
C GLY A 396 -22.15 -9.96 1.91
N ASN A 397 -23.12 -10.59 2.58
CA ASN A 397 -22.90 -11.67 3.55
C ASN A 397 -23.64 -12.97 3.21
N ASP A 398 -24.11 -13.16 1.98
CA ASP A 398 -25.04 -14.24 1.62
C ASP A 398 -24.35 -15.41 0.88
N ASN A 399 -23.01 -15.39 0.77
CA ASN A 399 -22.21 -16.37 0.01
C ASN A 399 -22.66 -16.53 -1.45
N ARG A 400 -23.18 -15.47 -2.07
CA ARG A 400 -23.72 -15.53 -3.43
C ARG A 400 -22.66 -15.24 -4.47
N GLN A 401 -22.66 -16.04 -5.54
CA GLN A 401 -22.04 -15.66 -6.78
C GLN A 401 -22.96 -14.70 -7.54
N LEU A 402 -22.56 -13.44 -7.61
CA LEU A 402 -23.28 -12.35 -8.25
C LEU A 402 -22.93 -12.26 -9.74
N GLY A 403 -23.86 -11.69 -10.52
CA GLY A 403 -23.71 -11.60 -11.98
C GLY A 403 -23.99 -12.91 -12.73
N THR A 404 -24.66 -13.87 -12.08
CA THR A 404 -25.19 -15.08 -12.75
C THR A 404 -26.67 -14.88 -13.09
N VAL A 405 -27.25 -15.75 -13.92
CA VAL A 405 -28.69 -15.69 -14.29
C VAL A 405 -29.59 -15.70 -13.05
N SER A 406 -29.26 -16.47 -12.01
CA SER A 406 -30.05 -16.57 -10.77
C SER A 406 -29.85 -15.39 -9.81
N THR A 407 -28.79 -14.58 -9.98
CA THR A 407 -28.44 -13.45 -9.11
C THR A 407 -28.41 -12.11 -9.83
N GLN A 408 -28.91 -12.04 -11.07
CA GLN A 408 -28.84 -10.85 -11.92
C GLN A 408 -29.57 -9.61 -11.31
N ASN A 409 -30.54 -9.84 -10.43
CA ASN A 409 -31.32 -8.79 -9.76
C ASN A 409 -30.85 -8.50 -8.32
N VAL A 410 -29.78 -9.14 -7.85
CA VAL A 410 -29.26 -8.89 -6.49
C VAL A 410 -28.55 -7.54 -6.46
N VAL A 411 -28.98 -6.67 -5.56
CA VAL A 411 -28.44 -5.31 -5.40
C VAL A 411 -27.42 -5.30 -4.27
N THR A 412 -26.18 -4.94 -4.58
CA THR A 412 -25.06 -4.79 -3.62
C THR A 412 -24.57 -3.35 -3.53
N PHE A 413 -25.47 -2.39 -3.77
CA PHE A 413 -25.14 -0.98 -3.67
C PHE A 413 -24.78 -0.61 -2.22
N PRO A 414 -23.75 0.22 -1.97
CA PRO A 414 -22.94 0.92 -2.98
C PRO A 414 -21.64 0.23 -3.40
N ALA A 415 -21.38 -0.99 -2.94
CA ALA A 415 -20.11 -1.69 -3.21
C ALA A 415 -19.86 -1.98 -4.70
N ASN A 416 -20.91 -2.07 -5.52
CA ASN A 416 -20.79 -2.31 -6.95
C ASN A 416 -20.63 -1.05 -7.82
N GLN A 417 -20.49 0.13 -7.21
CA GLN A 417 -20.36 1.39 -7.96
C GLN A 417 -18.90 1.64 -8.35
N ASN A 418 -18.64 2.13 -9.57
CA ASN A 418 -17.28 2.37 -10.08
C ASN A 418 -16.43 3.28 -9.16
N TYR A 419 -17.08 4.22 -8.48
CA TYR A 419 -16.46 5.22 -7.61
C TYR A 419 -16.35 4.80 -6.14
N THR A 420 -16.80 3.59 -5.79
CA THR A 420 -16.72 3.00 -4.44
C THR A 420 -15.66 1.92 -4.41
N ILE A 421 -14.91 1.80 -3.33
CA ILE A 421 -14.06 0.64 -3.05
C ILE A 421 -14.96 -0.48 -2.50
N GLY A 422 -15.24 -1.49 -3.31
CA GLY A 422 -16.07 -2.66 -2.96
C GLY A 422 -15.27 -3.74 -2.23
N VAL A 423 -15.67 -4.07 -1.01
CA VAL A 423 -14.87 -4.89 -0.07
C VAL A 423 -15.57 -6.21 0.25
N GLY A 424 -14.96 -7.32 -0.15
CA GLY A 424 -15.34 -8.66 0.30
C GLY A 424 -14.63 -9.03 1.59
N TRP A 425 -14.90 -10.21 2.15
CA TRP A 425 -14.30 -10.63 3.41
C TRP A 425 -13.63 -12.01 3.36
N SER A 426 -12.45 -12.10 4.00
CA SER A 426 -11.63 -13.30 4.11
C SER A 426 -11.62 -13.89 5.53
N ASN A 427 -11.17 -15.13 5.63
CA ASN A 427 -10.95 -15.84 6.89
C ASN A 427 -9.46 -15.77 7.33
N PRO A 428 -9.11 -16.25 8.54
CA PRO A 428 -7.74 -16.22 9.04
C PRO A 428 -6.75 -17.15 8.33
N ASP A 429 -7.20 -17.87 7.31
CA ASP A 429 -6.38 -18.71 6.42
C ASP A 429 -6.25 -18.09 5.01
N ASP A 430 -6.64 -16.82 4.84
CA ASP A 430 -6.60 -16.08 3.56
C ASP A 430 -7.50 -16.60 2.43
N TYR A 431 -8.49 -17.43 2.76
CA TYR A 431 -9.54 -17.77 1.82
C TYR A 431 -10.68 -16.76 1.92
N ARG A 432 -11.42 -16.57 0.81
CA ARG A 432 -12.72 -15.92 0.87
C ARG A 432 -13.55 -16.61 1.95
N ALA A 433 -14.15 -15.84 2.85
CA ALA A 433 -14.97 -16.40 3.90
C ALA A 433 -16.15 -17.17 3.28
N SER A 434 -16.24 -18.46 3.57
CA SER A 434 -17.28 -19.34 3.07
C SER A 434 -17.41 -20.57 3.98
N PRO A 435 -18.60 -21.17 4.12
CA PRO A 435 -18.74 -22.46 4.79
C PRO A 435 -17.89 -23.57 4.16
N ASN A 436 -17.57 -23.43 2.87
CA ASN A 436 -16.81 -24.39 2.08
C ASN A 436 -15.35 -23.96 1.83
N ALA A 437 -14.84 -22.96 2.55
CA ALA A 437 -13.44 -22.55 2.41
C ALA A 437 -12.50 -23.73 2.73
N PRO A 438 -11.36 -23.87 2.03
CA PRO A 438 -10.33 -24.82 2.41
C PRO A 438 -9.91 -24.60 3.87
N GLY A 439 -9.59 -25.69 4.60
CA GLY A 439 -9.37 -25.63 6.05
C GLY A 439 -10.64 -25.55 6.90
N GLY A 440 -11.82 -25.57 6.25
CA GLY A 440 -13.13 -25.61 6.88
C GLY A 440 -13.61 -24.26 7.40
N ALA A 441 -14.92 -24.18 7.67
CA ALA A 441 -15.56 -23.03 8.31
C ALA A 441 -14.84 -22.66 9.62
N TRP A 442 -14.61 -21.37 9.81
CA TRP A 442 -14.21 -20.81 11.10
C TRP A 442 -15.47 -20.54 11.91
N GLY A 443 -15.54 -20.92 13.18
CA GLY A 443 -16.79 -21.19 13.95
C GLY A 443 -17.93 -20.17 13.95
N LEU A 444 -17.76 -18.98 13.37
CA LEU A 444 -18.84 -18.03 13.08
C LEU A 444 -19.45 -18.17 11.67
N THR A 445 -18.82 -18.84 10.69
CA THR A 445 -19.27 -18.88 9.29
C THR A 445 -20.39 -19.88 9.02
N ALA A 446 -21.64 -19.49 9.27
CA ALA A 446 -22.82 -20.14 8.68
C ALA A 446 -23.13 -19.65 7.24
N THR A 447 -22.43 -18.61 6.78
CA THR A 447 -22.52 -17.99 5.45
C THR A 447 -21.15 -17.39 5.09
N GLY A 448 -21.03 -16.68 3.97
CA GLY A 448 -19.77 -16.20 3.39
C GLY A 448 -19.89 -14.89 2.61
N SER A 449 -18.76 -14.44 2.07
CA SER A 449 -18.69 -13.20 1.28
C SER A 449 -19.39 -13.34 -0.05
N ASP A 450 -20.20 -12.35 -0.42
CA ASP A 450 -20.66 -12.25 -1.80
C ASP A 450 -19.48 -11.96 -2.72
N TYR A 451 -19.53 -12.54 -3.91
CA TYR A 451 -18.42 -12.56 -4.88
C TYR A 451 -18.95 -12.57 -6.31
N GLY A 452 -18.10 -12.36 -7.31
CA GLY A 452 -18.56 -12.31 -8.70
C GLY A 452 -17.55 -11.74 -9.66
N ASN A 453 -17.94 -11.65 -10.94
CA ASN A 453 -17.02 -11.26 -12.00
C ASN A 453 -16.66 -9.75 -11.95
N SER A 454 -15.64 -9.37 -12.73
CA SER A 454 -15.07 -8.02 -12.74
C SER A 454 -16.04 -6.91 -13.15
N THR A 455 -17.16 -7.23 -13.81
CA THR A 455 -18.17 -6.21 -14.20
C THR A 455 -18.93 -5.63 -13.01
N LEU A 456 -18.84 -6.28 -11.83
CA LEU A 456 -19.44 -5.80 -10.59
C LEU A 456 -18.62 -4.72 -9.88
N ASN A 457 -17.41 -4.42 -10.35
CA ASN A 457 -16.50 -3.39 -9.81
C ASN A 457 -16.07 -3.61 -8.34
N PHE A 458 -16.10 -4.84 -7.86
CA PHE A 458 -15.51 -5.17 -6.57
C PHE A 458 -13.97 -5.11 -6.65
N ASP A 459 -13.34 -4.77 -5.53
CA ASP A 459 -11.96 -4.29 -5.53
C ASP A 459 -11.03 -5.22 -4.76
N VAL A 460 -11.28 -5.41 -3.47
CA VAL A 460 -10.39 -6.18 -2.60
C VAL A 460 -11.20 -6.99 -1.60
N VAL A 461 -10.58 -8.01 -1.01
CA VAL A 461 -11.10 -8.65 0.19
C VAL A 461 -10.27 -8.21 1.40
N ALA A 462 -10.87 -8.17 2.58
CA ALA A 462 -10.16 -7.90 3.83
C ALA A 462 -10.59 -8.87 4.94
N PRO A 463 -9.77 -9.05 5.99
CA PRO A 463 -10.16 -9.79 7.18
C PRO A 463 -11.55 -9.38 7.69
N GLY A 464 -12.46 -10.35 7.87
CA GLY A 464 -13.84 -10.04 8.26
C GLY A 464 -14.54 -11.12 9.05
N ILE A 465 -13.81 -12.02 9.72
CA ILE A 465 -14.39 -13.05 10.59
C ILE A 465 -13.59 -13.13 11.89
N ILE A 466 -14.24 -13.46 13.01
CA ILE A 466 -13.57 -13.49 14.32
C ILE A 466 -12.96 -12.11 14.60
N ILE A 467 -13.67 -11.03 14.27
CA ILE A 467 -13.20 -9.68 14.54
C ILE A 467 -13.77 -9.26 15.88
N ARG A 468 -12.91 -9.02 16.87
CA ARG A 468 -13.34 -8.50 18.16
C ARG A 468 -13.39 -6.98 18.09
N THR A 469 -14.55 -6.42 18.44
CA THR A 469 -14.83 -4.98 18.37
C THR A 469 -15.70 -4.53 19.54
N THR A 470 -15.94 -3.24 19.65
CA THR A 470 -16.78 -2.62 20.68
C THR A 470 -18.27 -2.92 20.49
N ASP A 471 -19.01 -2.94 21.58
CA ASP A 471 -20.44 -3.15 21.71
C ASP A 471 -20.98 -2.24 22.83
N LEU A 472 -22.29 -2.17 23.01
CA LEU A 472 -22.89 -1.38 24.08
C LEU A 472 -22.43 -1.92 25.45
N ILE A 473 -22.07 -1.04 26.38
CA ILE A 473 -21.54 -1.39 27.71
C ILE A 473 -22.48 -2.35 28.46
N ASN A 474 -23.79 -2.16 28.29
CA ASN A 474 -24.83 -2.98 28.91
C ASN A 474 -25.15 -4.28 28.14
N SER A 475 -24.39 -4.60 27.09
CA SER A 475 -24.52 -5.87 26.38
C SER A 475 -23.93 -7.04 27.17
N SER A 476 -24.24 -8.27 26.77
CA SER A 476 -23.89 -9.51 27.49
C SER A 476 -22.38 -9.80 27.62
N SER A 477 -21.52 -8.95 27.05
CA SER A 477 -20.10 -9.22 26.85
C SER A 477 -19.21 -8.02 27.23
N ASN A 478 -19.61 -7.29 28.29
CA ASN A 478 -18.89 -6.17 28.89
C ASN A 478 -18.51 -5.07 27.89
N GLY A 479 -19.39 -4.76 26.93
CA GLY A 479 -19.10 -3.74 25.91
C GLY A 479 -18.26 -4.24 24.74
N TYR A 480 -18.07 -5.55 24.56
CA TYR A 480 -17.30 -6.08 23.43
C TYR A 480 -18.04 -7.19 22.72
N LYS A 481 -17.78 -7.39 21.43
CA LYS A 481 -18.39 -8.49 20.67
C LYS A 481 -17.41 -9.04 19.63
N VAL A 482 -17.53 -10.34 19.36
CA VAL A 482 -16.83 -10.97 18.24
C VAL A 482 -17.84 -11.16 17.11
N GLU A 483 -17.54 -10.59 15.96
CA GLU A 483 -18.45 -10.53 14.82
C GLU A 483 -17.78 -10.94 13.51
N ARG A 484 -18.60 -10.97 12.46
CA ARG A 484 -18.18 -11.29 11.10
C ARG A 484 -19.00 -10.56 10.04
N GLY A 485 -18.45 -10.50 8.84
CA GLY A 485 -19.12 -10.02 7.64
C GLY A 485 -18.33 -8.94 6.90
N ALA A 486 -18.85 -8.57 5.73
CA ALA A 486 -18.36 -7.46 4.95
C ALA A 486 -18.43 -6.14 5.74
N SER A 487 -19.35 -6.03 6.71
CA SER A 487 -19.44 -4.87 7.60
C SER A 487 -18.24 -4.69 8.52
N LEU A 488 -17.45 -5.75 8.76
CA LEU A 488 -16.21 -5.72 9.56
C LEU A 488 -14.97 -5.60 8.66
N ALA A 489 -15.03 -6.13 7.43
CA ALA A 489 -13.96 -5.96 6.44
C ALA A 489 -13.91 -4.54 5.83
N THR A 490 -15.06 -3.90 5.64
CA THR A 490 -15.16 -2.51 5.14
C THR A 490 -14.37 -1.52 6.01
N PRO A 491 -14.54 -1.47 7.35
CA PRO A 491 -13.80 -0.54 8.20
C PRO A 491 -12.28 -0.84 8.26
N VAL A 492 -11.85 -2.08 8.03
CA VAL A 492 -10.43 -2.42 7.85
C VAL A 492 -9.88 -1.66 6.65
N VAL A 493 -10.55 -1.70 5.49
CA VAL A 493 -10.12 -0.96 4.30
C VAL A 493 -10.25 0.55 4.48
N SER A 494 -11.29 1.05 5.16
CA SER A 494 -11.41 2.48 5.50
C SER A 494 -10.24 2.96 6.37
N SER A 495 -9.75 2.13 7.29
CA SER A 495 -8.56 2.43 8.10
C SER A 495 -7.31 2.57 7.25
N ILE A 496 -7.10 1.67 6.28
CA ILE A 496 -5.97 1.73 5.34
C ILE A 496 -6.05 2.98 4.45
N VAL A 497 -7.24 3.31 3.95
CA VAL A 497 -7.46 4.54 3.17
C VAL A 497 -7.08 5.77 4.00
N ALA A 498 -7.43 5.82 5.27
CA ALA A 498 -7.07 6.93 6.14
C ALA A 498 -5.55 7.03 6.35
N MET A 499 -4.84 5.90 6.49
CA MET A 499 -3.38 5.89 6.57
C MET A 499 -2.70 6.37 5.29
N ILE A 500 -3.23 5.96 4.12
CA ILE A 500 -2.76 6.45 2.82
C ILE A 500 -2.95 7.96 2.72
N LEU A 501 -4.15 8.47 3.04
CA LEU A 501 -4.46 9.89 2.94
C LEU A 501 -3.71 10.73 3.99
N GLN A 502 -3.36 10.16 5.15
CA GLN A 502 -2.50 10.82 6.13
C GLN A 502 -1.13 11.15 5.50
N LYS A 503 -0.54 10.21 4.75
CA LYS A 503 0.76 10.42 4.08
C LYS A 503 0.62 11.22 2.78
N ARG A 504 -0.49 11.03 2.08
CA ARG A 504 -0.74 11.57 0.73
C ARG A 504 -2.13 12.19 0.63
N PRO A 505 -2.36 13.34 1.29
CA PRO A 505 -3.66 14.00 1.31
C PRO A 505 -4.07 14.59 -0.05
N ASP A 506 -3.12 14.67 -0.99
CA ASP A 506 -3.29 15.18 -2.35
C ASP A 506 -3.86 14.15 -3.35
N LEU A 507 -3.91 12.86 -2.99
CA LEU A 507 -4.45 11.83 -3.89
C LEU A 507 -5.94 12.03 -4.11
N THR A 508 -6.43 11.77 -5.32
CA THR A 508 -7.85 11.71 -5.62
C THR A 508 -8.45 10.38 -5.19
N TYR A 509 -9.79 10.28 -5.10
CA TYR A 509 -10.45 9.02 -4.79
C TYR A 509 -10.09 7.89 -5.77
N GLN A 510 -9.90 8.21 -7.05
CA GLN A 510 -9.52 7.25 -8.09
C GLN A 510 -8.11 6.71 -7.85
N GLN A 511 -7.18 7.61 -7.55
CA GLN A 511 -5.79 7.24 -7.25
C GLN A 511 -5.72 6.37 -6.00
N VAL A 512 -6.49 6.68 -4.94
CA VAL A 512 -6.56 5.83 -3.75
C VAL A 512 -7.12 4.45 -4.08
N LYS A 513 -8.19 4.37 -4.88
CA LYS A 513 -8.78 3.09 -5.31
C LYS A 513 -7.77 2.25 -6.12
N GLU A 514 -7.02 2.86 -7.02
CA GLU A 514 -5.96 2.19 -7.79
C GLU A 514 -4.81 1.72 -6.90
N VAL A 515 -4.37 2.55 -5.95
CA VAL A 515 -3.36 2.17 -4.95
C VAL A 515 -3.77 0.94 -4.17
N ILE A 516 -5.02 0.91 -3.68
CA ILE A 516 -5.56 -0.22 -2.90
C ILE A 516 -5.61 -1.50 -3.74
N ARG A 517 -6.06 -1.41 -5.01
CA ARG A 517 -6.07 -2.57 -5.92
C ARG A 517 -4.67 -3.08 -6.21
N ASN A 518 -3.74 -2.18 -6.52
CA ASN A 518 -2.38 -2.54 -6.91
C ASN A 518 -1.53 -3.01 -5.73
N GLY A 519 -1.85 -2.55 -4.52
CA GLY A 519 -1.22 -3.01 -3.28
C GLY A 519 -1.77 -4.33 -2.75
N ALA A 520 -2.89 -4.82 -3.29
CA ALA A 520 -3.53 -6.05 -2.82
C ALA A 520 -2.69 -7.30 -3.11
N GLU A 521 -2.64 -8.21 -2.14
CA GLU A 521 -1.94 -9.48 -2.24
C GLU A 521 -2.78 -10.53 -2.93
N LYS A 522 -2.20 -11.14 -3.97
CA LYS A 522 -2.77 -12.27 -4.71
C LYS A 522 -2.60 -13.58 -3.93
N VAL A 523 -3.20 -13.66 -2.74
CA VAL A 523 -3.06 -14.80 -1.83
C VAL A 523 -3.64 -16.07 -2.45
N HIS A 524 -3.05 -17.23 -2.15
CA HIS A 524 -3.40 -18.54 -2.76
C HIS A 524 -3.48 -18.51 -4.29
N SER A 525 -2.59 -17.76 -4.97
CA SER A 525 -2.53 -17.72 -6.43
C SER A 525 -2.21 -19.09 -7.02
N THR A 526 -2.87 -19.46 -8.13
CA THR A 526 -2.54 -20.67 -8.90
C THR A 526 -1.10 -20.68 -9.40
N ASP A 527 -0.49 -19.51 -9.61
CA ASP A 527 0.93 -19.39 -10.01
C ASP A 527 1.87 -19.92 -8.92
N ASN A 528 1.42 -19.90 -7.66
CA ASN A 528 2.14 -20.39 -6.49
C ASN A 528 1.53 -21.69 -5.93
N GLY A 529 0.79 -22.45 -6.75
CA GLY A 529 0.18 -23.72 -6.37
C GLY A 529 -1.11 -23.61 -5.54
N GLY A 530 -1.69 -22.42 -5.43
CA GLY A 530 -2.97 -22.17 -4.77
C GLY A 530 -4.19 -22.39 -5.69
N ILE A 531 -5.35 -21.87 -5.27
CA ILE A 531 -6.65 -22.13 -5.92
C ILE A 531 -7.24 -20.93 -6.68
N TYR A 532 -6.70 -19.72 -6.47
CA TYR A 532 -7.25 -18.51 -7.07
C TYR A 532 -6.45 -18.10 -8.31
N ASN A 533 -7.11 -18.14 -9.47
CA ASN A 533 -6.55 -17.57 -10.69
C ASN A 533 -6.89 -16.06 -10.75
N TYR A 534 -5.88 -15.20 -10.68
CA TYR A 534 -6.02 -13.74 -10.71
C TYR A 534 -5.98 -13.14 -12.13
N ASN A 535 -6.28 -13.91 -13.17
CA ASN A 535 -6.42 -13.41 -14.54
C ASN A 535 -7.78 -13.79 -15.13
N MET A 536 -8.84 -13.72 -14.31
CA MET A 536 -10.20 -14.08 -14.69
C MET A 536 -10.96 -12.86 -15.23
N GLY A 537 -10.95 -12.68 -16.55
CA GLY A 537 -11.71 -11.64 -17.26
C GLY A 537 -11.03 -10.27 -17.28
N GLN A 538 -10.23 -9.93 -16.27
CA GLN A 538 -9.32 -8.79 -16.26
C GLN A 538 -7.98 -9.17 -15.59
N PRO A 539 -6.84 -8.60 -16.03
CA PRO A 539 -5.55 -8.85 -15.40
C PRO A 539 -5.54 -8.48 -13.91
N GLY A 540 -4.96 -9.35 -13.10
CA GLY A 540 -4.88 -9.16 -11.65
C GLY A 540 -6.18 -9.43 -10.87
N PHE A 541 -7.29 -9.77 -11.54
CA PHE A 541 -8.59 -10.02 -10.91
C PHE A 541 -8.96 -11.51 -10.79
N ASN A 542 -9.48 -11.89 -9.63
CA ASN A 542 -10.10 -13.17 -9.33
C ASN A 542 -11.58 -13.01 -8.95
N VAL A 543 -12.43 -13.98 -9.30
CA VAL A 543 -13.89 -13.92 -9.05
C VAL A 543 -14.27 -13.96 -7.56
N GLU A 544 -13.45 -14.56 -6.69
CA GLU A 544 -13.69 -14.69 -5.25
C GLU A 544 -12.91 -13.67 -4.42
N MET A 545 -11.67 -13.39 -4.82
CA MET A 545 -10.73 -12.54 -4.10
C MET A 545 -10.54 -11.15 -4.71
N PHE A 546 -11.20 -10.86 -5.83
CA PHE A 546 -11.08 -9.61 -6.58
C PHE A 546 -9.63 -9.31 -6.96
N TYR A 547 -9.10 -8.11 -6.70
CA TYR A 547 -7.68 -7.82 -6.96
C TYR A 547 -6.73 -8.44 -5.91
N GLY A 548 -7.27 -9.06 -4.86
CA GLY A 548 -6.51 -9.70 -3.79
C GLY A 548 -6.99 -9.30 -2.39
N ARG A 549 -6.33 -9.87 -1.39
CA ARG A 549 -6.48 -9.42 -0.01
C ARG A 549 -5.80 -8.06 0.14
N VAL A 550 -6.47 -7.11 0.77
CA VAL A 550 -5.88 -5.79 1.01
C VAL A 550 -4.60 -5.91 1.84
N ASN A 551 -3.58 -5.14 1.49
CA ASN A 551 -2.36 -4.99 2.27
C ASN A 551 -2.08 -3.48 2.45
N CYS A 552 -2.07 -3.04 3.70
CA CYS A 552 -1.85 -1.64 4.04
C CYS A 552 -0.47 -1.16 3.60
N PHE A 553 0.58 -1.90 3.95
CA PHE A 553 1.96 -1.54 3.72
C PHE A 553 2.27 -1.38 2.22
N ASN A 554 1.92 -2.37 1.40
CA ASN A 554 2.11 -2.32 -0.05
C ASN A 554 1.37 -1.12 -0.66
N SER A 555 0.12 -0.90 -0.23
CA SER A 555 -0.68 0.24 -0.68
C SER A 555 -0.02 1.57 -0.31
N LEU A 556 0.50 1.70 0.92
CA LEU A 556 1.20 2.90 1.37
C LEU A 556 2.45 3.19 0.53
N LYS A 557 3.24 2.16 0.20
CA LYS A 557 4.45 2.31 -0.64
C LYS A 557 4.12 2.72 -2.07
N ILE A 558 3.07 2.17 -2.66
CA ILE A 558 2.60 2.61 -3.97
C ILE A 558 2.13 4.08 -3.89
N ALA A 559 1.35 4.44 -2.86
CA ALA A 559 0.91 5.82 -2.67
C ALA A 559 2.08 6.80 -2.58
N GLU A 560 3.16 6.47 -1.86
CA GLU A 560 4.33 7.34 -1.69
C GLU A 560 5.07 7.61 -3.02
N THR A 561 5.00 6.68 -3.98
CA THR A 561 5.67 6.83 -5.29
C THR A 561 4.80 7.55 -6.35
N LEU A 562 3.49 7.68 -6.13
CA LEU A 562 2.60 8.38 -7.06
C LEU A 562 2.91 9.88 -7.17
N GLY A 563 3.16 10.39 -8.38
CA GLY A 563 3.32 11.83 -8.62
C GLY A 563 4.77 12.33 -8.69
N VAL A 564 5.76 11.44 -8.79
CA VAL A 564 7.06 11.80 -9.39
C VAL A 564 6.79 12.23 -10.84
N LYS A 565 6.80 13.55 -11.08
CA LYS A 565 6.61 14.11 -12.43
C LYS A 565 7.85 13.80 -13.28
N GLU A 566 7.78 12.76 -14.09
CA GLU A 566 8.80 12.47 -15.12
C GLU A 566 8.80 13.44 -16.32
N ASN A 567 7.88 14.41 -16.35
CA ASN A 567 7.71 15.29 -17.51
C ASN A 567 8.47 16.62 -17.39
N THR A 568 9.80 16.58 -17.24
CA THR A 568 10.66 17.66 -17.75
C THR A 568 11.41 17.13 -18.95
N ARG A 569 11.11 17.65 -20.15
CA ARG A 569 11.93 17.35 -21.33
C ARG A 569 13.30 17.99 -21.13
N GLU A 570 14.35 17.24 -21.44
CA GLU A 570 15.73 17.70 -21.27
C GLU A 570 16.04 18.82 -22.28
N ILE A 571 16.60 19.94 -21.79
CA ILE A 571 17.25 20.90 -22.68
C ILE A 571 18.55 20.25 -23.12
N LYS A 572 18.68 19.92 -24.41
CA LYS A 572 19.96 19.44 -24.94
C LYS A 572 21.01 20.51 -24.71
N THR A 573 22.09 20.17 -24.03
CA THR A 573 23.19 21.11 -23.79
C THR A 573 24.53 20.42 -24.05
N ILE A 574 25.51 21.20 -24.47
CA ILE A 574 26.90 20.81 -24.59
C ILE A 574 27.67 21.65 -23.60
N ILE A 575 28.47 21.01 -22.75
CA ILE A 575 29.35 21.69 -21.80
C ILE A 575 30.79 21.47 -22.25
N ARG A 576 31.52 22.57 -22.32
CA ARG A 576 32.96 22.57 -22.55
C ARG A 576 33.64 23.15 -21.32
N ASP A 577 34.50 22.37 -20.71
CA ASP A 577 35.41 22.82 -19.67
C ASP A 577 36.62 23.51 -20.34
N ASN A 578 36.96 24.73 -19.89
CA ASN A 578 38.14 25.46 -20.35
C ASN A 578 39.40 25.11 -19.54
N TYR A 579 39.28 24.27 -18.50
CA TYR A 579 40.36 23.85 -17.58
C TYR A 579 41.02 24.99 -16.79
N ASP A 580 40.41 26.18 -16.78
CA ASP A 580 40.82 27.37 -16.00
C ASP A 580 39.85 27.67 -14.84
N GLY A 581 38.89 26.77 -14.59
CA GLY A 581 37.79 26.98 -13.67
C GLY A 581 36.57 27.63 -14.29
N SER A 582 36.54 27.82 -15.62
CA SER A 582 35.36 28.27 -16.36
C SER A 582 34.82 27.25 -17.35
N PHE A 583 33.51 27.31 -17.58
CA PHE A 583 32.76 26.41 -18.45
C PHE A 583 31.99 27.21 -19.50
N ILE A 584 31.96 26.73 -20.74
CA ILE A 584 31.09 27.24 -21.79
C ILE A 584 29.95 26.26 -21.99
N ILE A 585 28.73 26.79 -22.00
CA ILE A 585 27.51 25.99 -22.07
C ILE A 585 26.73 26.42 -23.30
N THR A 586 26.43 25.44 -24.16
CA THR A 586 25.87 25.65 -25.48
C THR A 586 24.57 24.88 -25.63
N THR A 587 23.52 25.48 -26.16
CA THR A 587 22.28 24.76 -26.55
C THR A 587 22.24 24.55 -28.06
N PRO A 588 21.88 23.35 -28.58
CA PRO A 588 21.63 23.17 -29.99
C PRO A 588 20.36 23.92 -30.40
N GLN A 589 20.43 24.76 -31.45
CA GLN A 589 19.28 25.39 -32.15
C GLN A 589 18.60 26.60 -31.47
N ASN A 590 19.33 27.70 -31.18
CA ASN A 590 18.76 29.00 -30.80
C ASN A 590 17.64 28.96 -29.73
N GLN A 591 17.73 28.02 -28.78
CA GLN A 591 16.72 27.88 -27.74
C GLN A 591 16.94 28.96 -26.68
N GLU A 592 15.98 29.86 -26.50
CA GLU A 592 16.04 30.94 -25.50
C GLU A 592 16.06 30.35 -24.09
N LEU A 593 17.20 30.54 -23.43
CA LEU A 593 17.33 30.28 -22.00
C LEU A 593 16.63 31.40 -21.23
N LYS A 594 16.22 31.09 -20.00
CA LYS A 594 15.55 32.05 -19.10
C LYS A 594 16.32 32.21 -17.80
N THR A 595 16.85 31.13 -17.25
CA THR A 595 17.58 31.19 -15.98
C THR A 595 18.67 30.14 -15.95
N VAL A 596 19.87 30.57 -15.54
CA VAL A 596 21.01 29.72 -15.23
C VAL A 596 21.36 29.95 -13.77
N ALA A 597 21.51 28.89 -12.99
CA ALA A 597 21.88 28.97 -11.58
C ALA A 597 22.96 27.92 -11.26
N VAL A 598 23.95 28.29 -10.46
CA VAL A 598 24.96 27.38 -9.94
C VAL A 598 24.84 27.32 -8.44
N TYR A 599 24.88 26.11 -7.89
CA TYR A 599 24.84 25.83 -6.47
C TYR A 599 26.09 25.05 -6.06
N ASP A 600 26.52 25.21 -4.81
CA ASP A 600 27.40 24.22 -4.20
C ASP A 600 26.62 22.95 -3.80
N LEU A 601 27.32 21.92 -3.32
CA LEU A 601 26.71 20.65 -2.93
C LEU A 601 25.79 20.74 -1.71
N SER A 602 25.84 21.83 -0.92
CA SER A 602 24.89 22.06 0.18
C SER A 602 23.55 22.62 -0.32
N GLY A 603 23.47 22.96 -1.61
CA GLY A 603 22.31 23.64 -2.21
C GLY A 603 22.37 25.16 -2.05
N LYS A 604 23.49 25.73 -1.57
CA LYS A 604 23.66 27.18 -1.50
C LYS A 604 23.88 27.72 -2.90
N LEU A 605 23.06 28.70 -3.28
CA LEU A 605 23.19 29.41 -4.55
C LEU A 605 24.49 30.22 -4.59
N LEU A 606 25.33 29.98 -5.58
CA LEU A 606 26.60 30.69 -5.80
C LEU A 606 26.43 31.80 -6.83
N THR A 607 25.82 31.50 -7.97
CA THR A 607 25.52 32.48 -9.02
C THR A 607 24.19 32.17 -9.68
N LYS A 608 23.49 33.22 -10.12
CA LYS A 608 22.25 33.12 -10.90
C LYS A 608 22.21 34.23 -11.93
N GLU A 609 21.99 33.85 -13.18
CA GLU A 609 21.82 34.77 -14.29
C GLU A 609 20.47 34.55 -14.96
N THR A 610 19.77 35.64 -15.23
CA THR A 610 18.64 35.68 -16.13
C THR A 610 19.17 36.15 -17.47
N THR A 611 19.05 35.33 -18.50
CA THR A 611 19.60 35.58 -19.84
C THR A 611 18.48 35.37 -20.85
N ASN A 612 18.52 36.11 -21.97
CA ASN A 612 17.70 35.86 -23.16
C ASN A 612 18.62 35.54 -24.37
N LYS A 613 19.83 35.03 -24.12
CA LYS A 613 20.85 34.83 -25.16
C LYS A 613 20.56 33.57 -25.98
N GLU A 614 20.75 33.70 -27.29
CA GLU A 614 20.79 32.55 -28.19
C GLU A 614 22.18 31.87 -28.11
N ALA A 615 22.13 30.55 -27.93
CA ALA A 615 23.18 29.56 -28.19
C ALA A 615 24.35 29.36 -27.20
N ALA A 616 24.96 30.36 -26.52
CA ALA A 616 26.10 30.08 -25.62
C ALA A 616 26.28 31.05 -24.43
N PHE A 617 26.67 30.53 -23.26
CA PHE A 617 27.02 31.35 -22.08
C PHE A 617 28.18 30.76 -21.26
N LYS A 618 28.89 31.62 -20.51
CA LYS A 618 30.05 31.25 -19.68
C LYS A 618 29.63 31.15 -18.21
N VAL A 619 30.02 30.08 -17.54
CA VAL A 619 29.96 29.93 -16.08
C VAL A 619 31.38 29.98 -15.54
N ASP A 620 31.69 30.97 -14.70
CA ASP A 620 33.02 31.15 -14.12
C ASP A 620 33.03 30.74 -12.65
N LEU A 621 33.76 29.67 -12.33
CA LEU A 621 33.90 29.16 -10.98
C LEU A 621 35.28 29.41 -10.39
N SER A 622 36.16 30.17 -11.07
CA SER A 622 37.57 30.40 -10.70
C SER A 622 37.78 31.00 -9.29
N ASN A 623 36.77 31.67 -8.74
CA ASN A 623 36.82 32.28 -7.41
C ASN A 623 36.31 31.38 -6.26
N TYR A 624 35.80 30.17 -6.55
CA TYR A 624 35.28 29.25 -5.53
C TYR A 624 36.32 28.20 -5.09
N GLY A 625 35.96 27.21 -4.27
CA GLY A 625 36.87 26.10 -3.95
C GLY A 625 37.02 25.13 -5.13
N LYS A 626 38.06 24.29 -5.13
CA LYS A 626 38.04 23.08 -5.99
C LYS A 626 36.99 22.12 -5.46
N GLY A 627 36.22 21.49 -6.34
CA GLY A 627 35.08 20.67 -5.95
C GLY A 627 33.97 20.60 -6.99
N MET A 628 32.87 19.94 -6.61
CA MET A 628 31.72 19.73 -7.47
C MET A 628 30.66 20.83 -7.23
N TYR A 629 30.07 21.29 -8.32
CA TYR A 629 29.03 22.31 -8.34
C TYR A 629 27.84 21.81 -9.17
N LEU A 630 26.63 22.23 -8.81
CA LEU A 630 25.42 21.90 -9.56
C LEU A 630 25.02 23.09 -10.43
N LEU A 631 24.98 22.87 -11.73
CA LEU A 631 24.42 23.79 -12.69
C LEU A 631 22.96 23.42 -12.95
N LYS A 632 22.08 24.42 -12.92
CA LYS A 632 20.68 24.30 -13.30
C LYS A 632 20.30 25.35 -14.33
N ILE A 633 19.70 24.93 -15.42
CA ILE A 633 19.26 25.76 -16.53
C ILE A 633 17.76 25.58 -16.72
N TYR A 634 17.08 26.68 -17.02
CA TYR A 634 15.69 26.71 -17.42
C TYR A 634 15.56 27.48 -18.74
N ASP A 635 14.71 26.98 -19.65
CA ASP A 635 14.32 27.70 -20.86
C ASP A 635 13.01 28.47 -20.67
N ALA A 636 12.63 29.25 -21.68
CA ALA A 636 11.39 30.03 -21.66
C ALA A 636 10.11 29.15 -21.59
N ALA A 637 10.18 27.89 -22.06
CA ALA A 637 9.08 26.93 -22.05
C ALA A 637 8.93 26.17 -20.72
N GLY A 638 9.81 26.41 -19.76
CA GLY A 638 9.79 25.75 -18.44
C GLY A 638 10.46 24.38 -18.42
N ASN A 639 11.17 24.00 -19.49
CA ASN A 639 12.05 22.83 -19.48
C ASN A 639 13.26 23.12 -18.59
N SER A 640 13.95 22.06 -18.15
CA SER A 640 15.14 22.23 -17.32
C SER A 640 16.23 21.24 -17.67
N PHE A 641 17.47 21.68 -17.52
CA PHE A 641 18.67 20.86 -17.57
C PHE A 641 19.45 21.05 -16.29
N THR A 642 19.87 19.95 -15.67
CA THR A 642 20.69 19.98 -14.45
C THR A 642 21.88 19.07 -14.64
N THR A 643 23.08 19.54 -14.29
CA THR A 643 24.28 18.71 -14.36
C THR A 643 25.35 19.18 -13.37
N LYS A 644 26.39 18.37 -13.23
CA LYS A 644 27.53 18.62 -12.36
C LYS A 644 28.64 19.32 -13.15
N LEU A 645 29.21 20.37 -12.57
CA LEU A 645 30.45 20.99 -13.02
C LEU A 645 31.55 20.62 -12.02
N MET A 646 32.66 20.08 -12.51
CA MET A 646 33.82 19.70 -11.68
C MET A 646 34.92 20.73 -11.89
N ARG A 647 35.26 21.49 -10.85
CA ARG A 647 36.40 22.40 -10.87
C ARG A 647 37.61 21.84 -10.13
#